data_AF-A0AAX3EJ18-F1
#
_entry.id   AF-A0AAX3EJ18-F1
#
_cell.length_a   1.000
_cell.length_b   1.000
_cell.length_c   1.000
_cell.angle_alpha   90.00
_cell.angle_beta   90.00
_cell.angle_gamma   90.00
#
_symmetry.space_group_name_H-M   'P 1'
#
loop_
_entity.id
_entity.type
_entity.pdbx_description
1 polymer ?
#
loop_
_entity_poly.entity_id
_entity_poly.type
_entity_poly.pdbx_seq_one_letter_code
_entity_poly.pdbx_strand_id
1 'polypeptide(L)'
;MATTPGAPGVAQSGTVVFNEDFENGTDDTALGAQSYSASGSTAYTGASGQTYTGSPQWINGIRCNGVILSHDNTTTPAWAVSGSAGTATNNRCADSSGVRSYQFLRMLALAMGQEFTPNSPATNHVNSSYSECRSTSTSSGTCDTLPTGPTDGLMFKTAAPIAVAPGHYYTLGVDTAYMNCGLPAGDPSYQFARSDELGNVTLIGAPLNGCQSTTDPNVTSSEQEVTSNVGGVFGTVTKSVRINSMTSDVAFQATTESLGLEMWNTNGTTDGNDGAFDNVRLVDVTPQLDKSFTPGLIGPGGTSTLTLTVTNTDELNAKSDWTITDALPAGVVVADVPNLGGTCVQAPGTDPFLTTANPGGNVITVTGGDLASRMVSCTITVDVTAAAEGTYVNGPANIATNLNPPADASLVVRAPRLALSKALGAERTAAADQFTVEIREGSATGTVVNNTANSTTTGSGAAVSAGTGVTGQYVANAGSTYYLTESGPNLSGYAKAISCTDANGLQTGLPRRAAFGGSLELVPVAGADISCVLTNTAVQAPQLTFTKMANPSGIQSPSQVGDVISYTFTAANNGNVALSGVVIDDPLAGLSPLVYTWPGTPGTLLPGETVTATATYAITQADVDAGHVANSAVATGNPPTGPPLTTPPSGTDTPLTKAPALQFSKMADTSAIHKPAVVGDVITYTFTARNTGNVKLTNVSIDDPLAGLSPLVYSWPGTPGELLPGESVTAKATYAITQADISAGHVVNSATVTGAPPTGPAVTPPPGTTDTPLTPAPGLQLTKTADSSSVQDPAKVGDVITYSFAAKNTGNVKLTDVTIDDPLAGLSPLVFSWPGNPGELFPGESVTAKATYAITQADIDAGHVVNSATITGAPPAGPPVTPPPGVTDTPLTSAPAMEFSKTATAAASDGPSRVGDHIVYRFTAKNNGNVKLNKVSIDDQMEGLSALTYVWPGTPGELLPGESVTAEATYTVTQGDIDAGHVANLATTTGTPPTGPVVAPPAAGTDTPLSPDAGFAFFKTADGSAIGDPAKVGDIITFNFTAKNTGNVVLTDVAIRDAMPGLSALDHRWPGTPGVLNPGETVTAKATYAITQADINAGQVFNTATASAGSTTGSLVSTPPANVVINFPTTEATGPDRAEEPLAFTGVVLTVLPISVLIVGAGLVLFLVGRRKKQAARP
;
A
#
# COMPACT_ATOMS: atom_id res chain seq x y z
N MET A 1 79.29 17.27 71.92
CA MET A 1 78.47 18.49 71.74
C MET A 1 77.70 18.33 70.45
N ALA A 2 76.38 18.56 70.46
CA ALA A 2 75.59 18.52 69.23
C ALA A 2 76.12 19.61 68.28
N THR A 3 76.74 19.20 67.17
CA THR A 3 77.27 20.09 66.13
C THR A 3 76.25 20.33 65.02
N THR A 4 75.04 19.79 65.16
CA THR A 4 73.95 19.91 64.20
C THR A 4 73.03 21.04 64.64
N PRO A 5 72.86 22.09 63.81
CA PRO A 5 71.89 23.15 64.07
C PRO A 5 70.46 22.62 64.27
N GLY A 6 69.70 23.35 65.08
CA GLY A 6 68.29 23.05 65.34
C GLY A 6 67.38 23.35 64.16
N ALA A 7 66.14 22.93 64.30
CA ALA A 7 65.03 23.53 63.56
C ALA A 7 64.40 24.61 64.45
N PRO A 8 64.41 25.90 64.04
CA PRO A 8 63.89 26.98 64.87
C PRO A 8 62.45 26.68 65.35
N GLY A 9 62.25 26.70 66.66
CA GLY A 9 60.94 26.51 67.28
C GLY A 9 60.48 25.06 67.40
N VAL A 10 61.28 24.08 67.00
CA VAL A 10 60.97 22.66 67.14
C VAL A 10 61.85 22.07 68.24
N ALA A 11 61.24 21.76 69.39
CA ALA A 11 61.97 21.13 70.48
C ALA A 11 62.57 19.79 70.05
N GLN A 12 63.82 19.56 70.46
CA GLN A 12 64.57 18.35 70.15
C GLN A 12 64.84 17.57 71.42
N SER A 13 65.01 16.26 71.29
CA SER A 13 65.34 15.41 72.43
C SER A 13 66.66 15.81 73.06
N GLY A 14 66.65 15.83 74.39
CA GLY A 14 67.88 15.95 75.16
C GLY A 14 68.86 14.82 74.82
N THR A 15 70.15 15.06 75.00
CA THR A 15 71.19 14.06 74.74
C THR A 15 71.45 13.26 76.00
N VAL A 16 71.25 11.94 75.97
CA VAL A 16 71.61 11.06 77.10
C VAL A 16 73.13 11.10 77.31
N VAL A 17 73.56 11.52 78.49
CA VAL A 17 74.97 11.60 78.88
C VAL A 17 75.40 10.44 79.78
N PHE A 18 74.45 9.73 80.40
CA PHE A 18 74.67 8.50 81.17
C PHE A 18 73.42 7.62 81.13
N ASN A 19 73.59 6.29 81.04
CA ASN A 19 72.53 5.28 81.09
C ASN A 19 73.03 4.01 81.80
N GLU A 20 72.21 3.41 82.65
CA GLU A 20 72.40 2.06 83.20
C GLU A 20 71.19 1.18 82.90
N ASP A 21 71.42 0.08 82.18
CA ASP A 21 70.42 -0.84 81.62
C ASP A 21 70.46 -2.26 82.21
N PHE A 22 71.33 -2.53 83.19
CA PHE A 22 71.45 -3.81 83.90
C PHE A 22 71.81 -5.06 83.06
N GLU A 23 72.17 -4.92 81.79
CA GLU A 23 72.43 -6.04 80.86
C GLU A 23 73.86 -6.61 80.92
N ASN A 24 74.77 -6.01 81.71
CA ASN A 24 76.19 -6.38 81.66
C ASN A 24 76.55 -7.60 82.53
N GLY A 25 76.92 -8.72 81.90
CA GLY A 25 77.54 -9.87 82.58
C GLY A 25 76.55 -10.86 83.21
N THR A 26 75.28 -10.80 82.83
CA THR A 26 74.19 -11.68 83.29
C THR A 26 73.83 -12.71 82.20
N ASP A 27 74.72 -13.69 81.95
CA ASP A 27 74.40 -14.81 81.05
C ASP A 27 73.36 -15.73 81.72
N ASP A 28 72.16 -15.83 81.12
CA ASP A 28 70.98 -16.54 81.64
C ASP A 28 71.22 -18.02 81.99
N THR A 29 72.27 -18.62 81.43
CA THR A 29 72.57 -20.05 81.56
C THR A 29 73.62 -20.39 82.62
N ALA A 30 74.31 -19.42 83.22
CA ALA A 30 75.42 -19.71 84.14
C ALA A 30 75.49 -18.90 85.45
N LEU A 31 74.82 -17.74 85.57
CA LEU A 31 75.03 -16.86 86.74
C LEU A 31 73.81 -16.57 87.62
N GLY A 32 72.58 -16.88 87.18
CA GLY A 32 71.38 -16.64 87.97
C GLY A 32 71.19 -15.17 88.37
N ALA A 33 70.07 -14.87 89.03
CA ALA A 33 69.75 -13.51 89.45
C ALA A 33 70.81 -12.91 90.41
N GLN A 34 71.29 -11.69 90.14
CA GLN A 34 72.30 -10.96 90.92
C GLN A 34 71.65 -9.95 91.88
N SER A 35 72.36 -9.49 92.92
CA SER A 35 71.95 -8.33 93.72
C SER A 35 73.15 -7.41 93.95
N TYR A 36 72.94 -6.14 94.28
CA TYR A 36 74.07 -5.25 94.60
C TYR A 36 74.85 -5.72 95.87
N SER A 37 74.24 -6.63 96.67
CA SER A 37 74.73 -7.38 97.85
C SER A 37 75.48 -6.59 98.94
N ALA A 38 75.00 -6.70 100.18
CA ALA A 38 75.83 -6.50 101.38
C ALA A 38 76.23 -7.80 102.15
N SER A 39 75.84 -9.02 101.74
CA SER A 39 76.47 -10.31 102.17
C SER A 39 75.93 -11.55 101.43
N GLY A 40 75.76 -11.45 100.11
CA GLY A 40 75.38 -12.53 99.19
C GLY A 40 76.19 -12.52 97.88
N SER A 41 77.51 -12.53 98.03
CA SER A 41 78.62 -12.95 97.13
C SER A 41 78.92 -12.34 95.75
N THR A 42 78.07 -11.60 95.04
CA THR A 42 78.46 -10.97 93.74
C THR A 42 77.80 -9.60 93.51
N ALA A 43 78.59 -8.53 93.36
CA ALA A 43 78.10 -7.17 93.06
C ALA A 43 78.03 -6.92 91.54
N TYR A 44 76.93 -6.29 91.07
CA TYR A 44 76.76 -5.92 89.67
C TYR A 44 77.64 -4.72 89.28
N THR A 45 78.25 -4.78 88.09
CA THR A 45 79.04 -3.70 87.50
C THR A 45 78.48 -3.41 86.11
N GLY A 46 78.07 -2.16 85.88
CA GLY A 46 77.50 -1.72 84.61
C GLY A 46 78.48 -1.79 83.45
N ALA A 47 77.98 -1.68 82.21
CA ALA A 47 78.79 -1.74 81.00
C ALA A 47 79.90 -0.67 80.93
N SER A 48 79.71 0.48 81.59
CA SER A 48 80.69 1.56 81.70
C SER A 48 81.79 1.32 82.74
N GLY A 49 81.73 0.20 83.47
CA GLY A 49 82.59 -0.08 84.64
C GLY A 49 82.09 0.58 85.93
N GLN A 50 80.98 1.32 85.88
CA GLN A 50 80.34 1.93 87.04
C GLN A 50 79.79 0.84 87.98
N THR A 51 80.08 0.94 89.28
CA THR A 51 79.48 0.09 90.31
C THR A 51 78.37 0.83 91.04
N TYR A 52 77.44 0.05 91.59
CA TYR A 52 76.22 0.54 92.22
C TYR A 52 76.07 0.02 93.64
N THR A 53 75.48 0.85 94.49
CA THR A 53 75.18 0.50 95.88
C THR A 53 73.77 0.95 96.25
N GLY A 54 73.27 0.44 97.37
CA GLY A 54 71.97 0.78 97.92
C GLY A 54 71.86 0.42 99.40
N SER A 55 70.72 0.72 100.01
CA SER A 55 70.47 0.38 101.41
C SER A 55 70.36 -1.14 101.59
N PRO A 56 70.93 -1.75 102.66
CA PRO A 56 71.01 -3.20 102.81
C PRO A 56 69.69 -3.99 102.71
N GLN A 57 68.54 -3.36 102.97
CA GLN A 57 67.22 -4.01 102.86
C GLN A 57 66.65 -4.00 101.43
N TRP A 58 67.10 -3.05 100.61
CA TRP A 58 66.66 -2.84 99.23
C TRP A 58 67.54 -3.53 98.20
N ILE A 59 68.69 -4.06 98.63
CA ILE A 59 69.65 -4.78 97.78
C ILE A 59 69.85 -6.24 98.22
N ASN A 60 68.80 -6.85 98.79
CA ASN A 60 68.85 -8.17 99.41
C ASN A 60 67.85 -9.13 98.76
N GLY A 61 68.37 -10.03 97.91
CA GLY A 61 67.55 -11.00 97.18
C GLY A 61 66.81 -12.02 98.04
N ILE A 62 67.27 -12.33 99.27
CA ILE A 62 66.52 -13.18 100.20
C ILE A 62 65.15 -12.57 100.50
N ARG A 63 65.07 -11.23 100.48
CA ARG A 63 63.83 -10.45 100.66
C ARG A 63 63.11 -10.12 99.35
N CYS A 64 63.49 -10.73 98.23
CA CYS A 64 63.04 -10.36 96.88
C CYS A 64 63.29 -8.91 96.46
N ASN A 65 64.23 -8.17 97.08
CA ASN A 65 64.49 -6.77 96.72
C ASN A 65 65.86 -6.59 96.08
N GLY A 66 65.93 -5.68 95.09
CA GLY A 66 67.19 -5.31 94.45
C GLY A 66 67.80 -6.44 93.63
N VAL A 67 66.95 -7.30 93.07
CA VAL A 67 67.36 -8.50 92.34
C VAL A 67 67.38 -8.19 90.84
N ILE A 68 68.55 -8.27 90.24
CA ILE A 68 68.77 -8.09 88.80
C ILE A 68 68.59 -9.45 88.11
N LEU A 69 67.59 -9.56 87.25
CA LEU A 69 67.23 -10.80 86.57
C LEU A 69 66.39 -10.59 85.31
N SER A 70 66.41 -11.57 84.41
CA SER A 70 65.58 -11.69 83.22
C SER A 70 64.43 -12.69 83.39
N HIS A 71 63.50 -12.72 82.43
CA HIS A 71 62.52 -13.78 82.39
C HIS A 71 63.15 -15.16 82.19
N ASP A 72 64.21 -15.29 81.40
CA ASP A 72 64.83 -16.57 81.06
C ASP A 72 65.73 -17.14 82.17
N ASN A 73 65.93 -16.40 83.28
CA ASN A 73 66.44 -16.94 84.54
C ASN A 73 65.46 -17.95 85.19
N THR A 74 65.21 -19.07 84.52
CA THR A 74 64.30 -20.16 84.92
C THR A 74 64.81 -20.94 86.13
N THR A 75 66.12 -20.97 86.34
CA THR A 75 66.74 -21.65 87.48
C THR A 75 66.62 -20.78 88.71
N THR A 76 65.78 -21.18 89.67
CA THR A 76 65.62 -20.47 90.93
C THR A 76 66.93 -20.49 91.72
N PRO A 77 67.53 -19.33 92.07
CA PRO A 77 68.78 -19.26 92.81
C PRO A 77 68.71 -19.97 94.16
N ALA A 78 69.84 -20.46 94.66
CA ALA A 78 69.89 -21.19 95.94
C ALA A 78 69.22 -20.40 97.09
N TRP A 79 69.47 -19.09 97.16
CA TRP A 79 68.87 -18.19 98.16
C TRP A 79 67.34 -18.05 98.02
N ALA A 80 66.78 -18.32 96.83
CA ALA A 80 65.35 -18.31 96.58
C ALA A 80 64.68 -19.66 96.88
N VAL A 81 65.36 -20.82 96.79
CA VAL A 81 64.77 -22.15 97.09
C VAL A 81 65.11 -22.73 98.47
N SER A 82 66.20 -22.30 99.12
CA SER A 82 66.69 -22.95 100.34
C SER A 82 65.92 -22.54 101.60
N GLY A 83 64.95 -23.37 101.98
CA GLY A 83 64.30 -23.29 103.29
C GLY A 83 63.20 -24.33 103.46
N SER A 84 63.57 -25.60 103.71
CA SER A 84 62.62 -26.64 104.06
C SER A 84 61.67 -26.16 105.17
N ALA A 85 60.37 -26.28 104.89
CA ALA A 85 59.27 -26.00 105.81
C ALA A 85 59.55 -26.64 107.18
N GLY A 86 59.78 -25.81 108.21
CA GLY A 86 60.08 -26.35 109.55
C GLY A 86 60.40 -25.33 110.66
N THR A 87 60.91 -24.13 110.37
CA THR A 87 61.08 -23.08 111.39
C THR A 87 60.78 -21.69 110.82
N ALA A 88 59.78 -21.01 111.40
CA ALA A 88 59.16 -19.78 110.95
C ALA A 88 60.10 -18.55 110.92
N THR A 89 60.17 -17.86 109.77
CA THR A 89 60.42 -16.41 109.61
C THR A 89 59.89 -16.01 108.22
N ASN A 90 58.82 -15.20 108.22
CA ASN A 90 57.89 -14.93 107.10
C ASN A 90 58.31 -13.77 106.17
N ASN A 91 59.47 -13.85 105.50
CA ASN A 91 59.78 -12.90 104.42
C ASN A 91 60.88 -13.45 103.48
N ARG A 92 60.58 -14.56 102.80
CA ARG A 92 61.52 -15.23 101.89
C ARG A 92 60.99 -15.10 100.47
N CYS A 93 61.84 -15.22 99.46
CA CYS A 93 61.43 -15.25 98.06
C CYS A 93 60.78 -16.58 97.60
N ALA A 94 60.33 -17.39 98.57
CA ALA A 94 59.67 -18.69 98.37
C ALA A 94 58.73 -19.07 99.53
N ASP A 95 57.55 -19.59 99.17
CA ASP A 95 56.56 -20.20 100.06
C ASP A 95 56.72 -21.74 100.19
N SER A 96 55.82 -22.41 100.94
CA SER A 96 55.86 -23.87 101.17
C SER A 96 55.69 -24.75 99.92
N SER A 97 55.44 -24.12 98.76
CA SER A 97 55.44 -24.73 97.43
C SER A 97 56.55 -24.19 96.50
N GLY A 98 57.37 -23.25 96.99
CA GLY A 98 58.77 -23.07 96.61
C GLY A 98 59.11 -22.16 95.42
N VAL A 99 58.15 -21.52 94.70
CA VAL A 99 58.51 -20.83 93.43
C VAL A 99 57.67 -19.59 93.06
N ARG A 100 56.78 -19.05 93.91
CA ARG A 100 55.78 -18.09 93.42
C ARG A 100 56.29 -16.65 93.19
N SER A 101 57.08 -16.04 94.07
CA SER A 101 57.47 -14.63 93.86
C SER A 101 58.72 -14.41 93.06
N TYR A 102 59.63 -15.38 93.06
CA TYR A 102 60.67 -15.40 92.05
C TYR A 102 60.07 -15.43 90.62
N GLN A 103 58.91 -16.09 90.41
CA GLN A 103 58.20 -15.99 89.15
C GLN A 103 57.62 -14.59 88.89
N PHE A 104 57.07 -13.89 89.90
CA PHE A 104 56.57 -12.52 89.70
C PHE A 104 57.68 -11.52 89.41
N LEU A 105 58.87 -11.65 90.03
CA LEU A 105 60.05 -10.86 89.64
C LEU A 105 60.40 -11.10 88.16
N ARG A 106 60.39 -12.36 87.69
CA ARG A 106 60.61 -12.71 86.28
C ARG A 106 59.51 -12.23 85.35
N MET A 107 58.28 -12.07 85.84
CA MET A 107 57.18 -11.49 85.08
C MET A 107 57.33 -9.97 84.96
N LEU A 108 57.83 -9.28 85.99
CA LEU A 108 58.19 -7.86 85.89
C LEU A 108 59.30 -7.66 84.84
N ALA A 109 60.34 -8.50 84.86
CA ALA A 109 61.39 -8.49 83.84
C ALA A 109 60.84 -8.75 82.42
N LEU A 110 59.97 -9.76 82.26
CA LEU A 110 59.32 -10.04 80.97
C LEU A 110 58.47 -8.85 80.50
N ALA A 111 57.72 -8.22 81.40
CA ALA A 111 56.90 -7.06 81.07
C ALA A 111 57.78 -5.95 80.47
N MET A 112 58.83 -5.56 81.19
CA MET A 112 59.76 -4.53 80.74
C MET A 112 60.44 -4.92 79.43
N GLY A 113 60.85 -6.18 79.26
CA GLY A 113 61.41 -6.65 78.01
C GLY A 113 60.42 -6.62 76.84
N GLN A 114 59.14 -6.92 77.07
CA GLN A 114 58.09 -6.81 76.04
C GLN A 114 57.86 -5.37 75.58
N GLU A 115 58.10 -4.37 76.44
CA GLU A 115 57.97 -2.95 76.09
C GLU A 115 59.26 -2.37 75.50
N PHE A 116 60.39 -2.51 76.20
CA PHE A 116 61.62 -1.78 75.91
C PHE A 116 62.62 -2.58 75.07
N THR A 117 62.56 -3.92 75.07
CA THR A 117 63.41 -4.79 74.24
C THR A 117 62.60 -5.89 73.53
N PRO A 118 61.56 -5.51 72.74
CA PRO A 118 60.55 -6.45 72.22
C PRO A 118 61.09 -7.54 71.28
N ASN A 119 62.33 -7.40 70.80
CA ASN A 119 62.99 -8.41 69.97
C ASN A 119 63.54 -9.58 70.79
N SER A 120 63.84 -9.36 72.07
CA SER A 120 64.37 -10.37 72.99
C SER A 120 63.78 -10.18 74.40
N PRO A 121 62.44 -10.16 74.53
CA PRO A 121 61.78 -9.70 75.75
C PRO A 121 62.05 -10.61 76.96
N ALA A 122 62.37 -11.87 76.71
CA ALA A 122 62.63 -12.83 77.77
C ALA A 122 64.02 -12.69 78.40
N THR A 123 64.97 -12.07 77.68
CA THR A 123 66.36 -11.92 78.15
C THR A 123 66.66 -10.53 78.74
N ASN A 124 65.67 -9.62 78.81
CA ASN A 124 65.84 -8.29 79.40
C ASN A 124 66.06 -8.39 80.91
N HIS A 125 67.18 -7.90 81.41
CA HIS A 125 67.50 -7.85 82.82
C HIS A 125 66.99 -6.57 83.45
N VAL A 126 66.27 -6.68 84.56
CA VAL A 126 65.79 -5.50 85.29
C VAL A 126 66.07 -5.63 86.77
N ASN A 127 66.21 -4.50 87.46
CA ASN A 127 66.29 -4.51 88.91
C ASN A 127 64.88 -4.64 89.50
N SER A 128 64.53 -5.82 89.99
CA SER A 128 63.18 -6.15 90.49
C SER A 128 63.10 -6.22 92.01
N SER A 129 61.92 -5.84 92.51
CA SER A 129 61.49 -5.96 93.90
C SER A 129 60.06 -6.53 93.98
N TYR A 130 59.78 -7.43 94.93
CA TYR A 130 58.44 -8.01 95.11
C TYR A 130 58.14 -8.36 96.57
N SER A 131 56.88 -8.23 96.98
CA SER A 131 56.35 -8.47 98.33
C SER A 131 55.56 -9.79 98.42
N GLU A 132 55.93 -10.70 99.33
CA GLU A 132 55.31 -12.05 99.47
C GLU A 132 54.14 -12.16 100.47
N CYS A 133 53.78 -11.10 101.19
CA CYS A 133 53.06 -11.27 102.46
C CYS A 133 51.53 -11.02 102.41
N ARG A 134 50.81 -11.90 101.72
CA ARG A 134 49.34 -11.79 101.52
C ARG A 134 48.51 -12.75 102.40
N SER A 135 48.46 -12.56 103.72
CA SER A 135 47.63 -13.42 104.63
C SER A 135 46.51 -12.63 105.31
N THR A 136 45.24 -12.95 105.02
CA THR A 136 44.05 -12.32 105.63
C THR A 136 43.42 -13.05 106.83
N SER A 137 43.98 -14.12 107.42
CA SER A 137 43.59 -14.47 108.81
C SER A 137 44.54 -15.39 109.59
N THR A 138 45.26 -14.78 110.54
CA THR A 138 45.38 -15.12 111.97
C THR A 138 45.44 -16.60 112.40
N SER A 139 46.62 -17.21 112.35
CA SER A 139 47.27 -17.90 113.50
C SER A 139 48.57 -18.57 113.03
N SER A 140 49.70 -18.04 113.53
CA SER A 140 51.12 -18.40 113.26
C SER A 140 51.81 -17.79 112.02
N GLY A 141 52.19 -16.49 112.14
CA GLY A 141 53.31 -15.86 111.42
C GLY A 141 53.06 -14.42 110.90
N THR A 142 53.75 -13.40 111.45
CA THR A 142 53.65 -11.96 111.13
C THR A 142 54.67 -11.49 110.06
N CYS A 143 54.31 -10.50 109.22
CA CYS A 143 55.10 -9.90 108.13
C CYS A 143 55.70 -8.53 108.53
N ASP A 144 56.96 -8.20 108.18
CA ASP A 144 57.68 -6.97 108.59
C ASP A 144 57.71 -5.86 107.52
N THR A 145 57.29 -4.62 107.85
CA THR A 145 57.43 -3.42 106.99
C THR A 145 58.88 -2.96 106.83
N LEU A 146 59.29 -2.55 105.62
CA LEU A 146 60.66 -2.11 105.32
C LEU A 146 60.86 -0.58 105.47
N PRO A 147 62.07 -0.10 105.85
CA PRO A 147 62.38 1.33 105.91
C PRO A 147 62.30 2.02 104.52
N THR A 148 61.82 3.27 104.49
CA THR A 148 61.63 4.07 103.26
C THR A 148 62.20 5.48 103.37
N GLY A 149 62.34 6.18 102.24
CA GLY A 149 62.74 7.59 102.18
C GLY A 149 64.26 7.83 102.15
N PRO A 150 64.71 9.10 102.14
CA PRO A 150 66.10 9.53 101.88
C PRO A 150 67.14 9.16 102.96
N THR A 151 66.78 8.31 103.92
CA THR A 151 67.72 7.74 104.90
C THR A 151 67.99 6.27 104.64
N ASP A 152 66.95 5.45 104.48
CA ASP A 152 67.10 3.99 104.40
C ASP A 152 66.42 3.36 103.16
N GLY A 153 65.78 4.16 102.31
CA GLY A 153 65.07 3.75 101.09
C GLY A 153 65.91 3.71 99.81
N LEU A 154 67.24 3.81 99.89
CA LEU A 154 68.12 3.92 98.72
C LEU A 154 68.09 2.61 97.91
N MET A 155 67.64 2.68 96.66
CA MET A 155 67.62 1.52 95.75
C MET A 155 68.83 1.51 94.80
N PHE A 156 69.30 2.69 94.41
CA PHE A 156 70.36 2.85 93.41
C PHE A 156 71.19 4.10 93.70
N LYS A 157 72.52 3.95 93.75
CA LYS A 157 73.49 5.03 93.82
C LYS A 157 74.73 4.69 93.01
N THR A 158 75.19 5.62 92.18
CA THR A 158 76.49 5.53 91.49
C THR A 158 77.63 5.64 92.50
N ALA A 159 78.59 4.72 92.45
CA ALA A 159 79.80 4.78 93.29
C ALA A 159 80.78 5.92 92.92
N ALA A 160 80.75 6.43 91.68
CA ALA A 160 81.60 7.52 91.19
C ALA A 160 80.76 8.59 90.49
N PRO A 161 81.15 9.89 90.51
CA PRO A 161 80.43 10.97 89.82
C PRO A 161 80.48 10.84 88.28
N ILE A 162 79.43 11.33 87.62
CA ILE A 162 79.23 11.42 86.16
C ILE A 162 79.68 12.82 85.68
N ALA A 163 80.40 12.89 84.56
CA ALA A 163 80.89 14.16 83.99
C ALA A 163 79.77 14.99 83.31
N VAL A 164 79.79 16.31 83.50
CA VAL A 164 78.83 17.30 82.94
C VAL A 164 79.53 18.62 82.55
N ALA A 165 78.91 19.45 81.72
CA ALA A 165 79.44 20.74 81.28
C ALA A 165 78.89 21.91 82.12
N PRO A 166 79.73 22.79 82.69
CA PRO A 166 79.26 23.99 83.38
C PRO A 166 78.44 24.90 82.45
N GLY A 167 77.31 25.43 82.94
CA GLY A 167 76.40 26.31 82.19
C GLY A 167 75.35 25.57 81.35
N HIS A 168 75.50 24.26 81.13
CA HIS A 168 74.50 23.41 80.48
C HIS A 168 73.38 23.02 81.45
N TYR A 169 72.24 22.59 80.90
CA TYR A 169 71.08 22.15 81.68
C TYR A 169 70.91 20.63 81.62
N TYR A 170 70.50 19.99 82.72
CA TYR A 170 70.37 18.53 82.83
C TYR A 170 69.06 18.10 83.51
N THR A 171 68.56 16.90 83.18
CA THR A 171 67.44 16.22 83.86
C THR A 171 67.68 14.70 83.99
N LEU A 172 66.82 13.99 84.71
CA LEU A 172 66.96 12.57 85.09
C LEU A 172 65.77 11.73 84.61
N GLY A 173 65.96 10.44 84.37
CA GLY A 173 64.87 9.52 84.05
C GLY A 173 65.15 8.05 84.36
N VAL A 174 64.10 7.23 84.30
CA VAL A 174 64.13 5.79 84.58
C VAL A 174 62.94 5.10 83.94
N ASP A 175 63.10 3.84 83.53
CA ASP A 175 62.01 2.98 83.07
C ASP A 175 61.62 2.01 84.19
N THR A 176 60.33 1.76 84.39
CA THR A 176 59.83 0.97 85.53
C THR A 176 58.70 0.04 85.17
N ALA A 177 58.53 -1.03 85.94
CA ALA A 177 57.34 -1.87 85.89
C ALA A 177 56.76 -2.04 87.29
N TYR A 178 55.44 -2.05 87.39
CA TYR A 178 54.73 -2.21 88.65
C TYR A 178 53.65 -3.27 88.53
N MET A 179 53.63 -4.19 89.48
CA MET A 179 52.59 -5.21 89.59
C MET A 179 51.70 -4.89 90.80
N ASN A 180 50.43 -5.31 90.75
CA ASN A 180 49.48 -5.11 91.85
C ASN A 180 49.25 -3.63 92.24
N CYS A 181 49.23 -2.70 91.28
CA CYS A 181 48.87 -1.29 91.54
C CYS A 181 47.47 -1.16 92.18
N GLY A 182 47.31 -0.20 93.11
CA GLY A 182 46.03 0.12 93.74
C GLY A 182 45.72 -0.67 95.02
N LEU A 183 46.72 -1.28 95.66
CA LEU A 183 46.55 -1.96 96.94
C LEU A 183 46.43 -0.95 98.11
N PRO A 184 45.64 -1.26 99.18
CA PRO A 184 45.45 -0.35 100.33
C PRO A 184 46.74 0.03 101.07
N ALA A 185 47.82 -0.75 100.89
CA ALA A 185 49.12 -0.52 101.51
C ALA A 185 49.98 0.55 100.78
N GLY A 186 49.48 1.11 99.67
CA GLY A 186 50.14 2.15 98.86
C GLY A 186 51.01 1.59 97.72
N ASP A 187 51.23 2.40 96.69
CA ASP A 187 52.00 2.04 95.49
C ASP A 187 53.50 2.41 95.61
N PRO A 188 54.41 1.77 94.85
CA PRO A 188 55.81 2.17 94.79
C PRO A 188 55.99 3.62 94.30
N SER A 189 56.92 4.38 94.89
CA SER A 189 57.20 5.77 94.48
C SER A 189 58.68 6.13 94.57
N TYR A 190 59.26 6.57 93.44
CA TYR A 190 60.70 6.74 93.26
C TYR A 190 61.11 8.22 93.21
N GLN A 191 62.07 8.62 94.04
CA GLN A 191 62.60 9.99 94.09
C GLN A 191 64.03 10.02 93.55
N PHE A 192 64.29 10.92 92.60
CA PHE A 192 65.64 11.21 92.12
C PHE A 192 66.37 12.20 93.02
N ALA A 193 67.68 12.05 93.10
CA ALA A 193 68.57 13.02 93.71
C ALA A 193 69.93 13.03 93.02
N ARG A 194 70.63 14.16 93.14
CA ARG A 194 72.05 14.27 92.79
C ARG A 194 72.89 14.46 94.05
N SER A 195 74.09 13.90 94.07
CA SER A 195 75.10 14.23 95.07
C SER A 195 76.22 15.07 94.46
N ASP A 196 76.72 16.04 95.21
CA ASP A 196 77.97 16.71 94.85
C ASP A 196 79.19 15.85 95.24
N GLU A 197 80.40 16.32 94.90
CA GLU A 197 81.65 15.63 95.24
C GLU A 197 81.89 15.49 96.76
N LEU A 198 81.18 16.28 97.58
CA LEU A 198 81.23 16.22 99.04
C LEU A 198 80.21 15.23 99.62
N GLY A 199 79.38 14.63 98.78
CA GLY A 199 78.33 13.69 99.15
C GLY A 199 77.03 14.34 99.64
N ASN A 200 76.88 15.67 99.49
CA ASN A 200 75.63 16.35 99.85
C ASN A 200 74.55 16.02 98.81
N VAL A 201 73.40 15.56 99.28
CA VAL A 201 72.30 15.11 98.42
C VAL A 201 71.31 16.26 98.19
N THR A 202 71.01 16.55 96.92
CA THR A 202 69.95 17.46 96.48
C THR A 202 68.88 16.68 95.75
N LEU A 203 67.63 16.73 96.24
CA LEU A 203 66.50 16.11 95.58
C LEU A 203 66.19 16.82 94.26
N ILE A 204 65.86 16.05 93.24
CA ILE A 204 65.55 16.54 91.90
C ILE A 204 64.10 16.20 91.57
N GLY A 205 63.27 17.24 91.47
CA GLY A 205 61.84 17.09 91.20
C GLY A 205 61.02 16.44 92.32
N ALA A 206 59.75 16.20 92.06
CA ALA A 206 58.85 15.46 92.95
C ALA A 206 59.06 13.93 92.85
N PRO A 207 58.62 13.13 93.86
CA PRO A 207 58.65 11.68 93.75
C PRO A 207 57.73 11.18 92.62
N LEU A 208 58.23 10.26 91.81
CA LEU A 208 57.54 9.67 90.66
C LEU A 208 56.75 8.42 91.13
N ASN A 209 55.45 8.36 90.86
CA ASN A 209 54.61 7.19 91.15
C ASN A 209 54.00 6.65 89.86
N GLY A 210 54.57 5.57 89.33
CA GLY A 210 54.10 4.98 88.07
C GLY A 210 52.87 4.08 88.19
N CYS A 211 52.26 3.91 89.36
CA CYS A 211 50.93 3.29 89.46
C CYS A 211 49.78 4.28 89.27
N GLN A 212 50.00 5.58 89.50
CA GLN A 212 48.97 6.64 89.41
C GLN A 212 48.97 7.40 88.07
N SER A 213 49.70 6.89 87.07
CA SER A 213 50.37 7.72 86.07
C SER A 213 49.54 8.38 84.95
N THR A 214 48.21 8.39 84.99
CA THR A 214 47.45 8.99 83.85
C THR A 214 47.45 10.52 83.83
N THR A 215 48.05 11.20 84.80
CA THR A 215 48.05 12.67 84.90
C THR A 215 49.42 13.33 85.04
N ASP A 216 50.50 12.56 85.24
CA ASP A 216 51.85 13.13 85.31
C ASP A 216 52.46 13.16 83.90
N PRO A 217 52.70 14.35 83.32
CA PRO A 217 53.23 14.46 81.97
C PRO A 217 54.69 14.02 81.83
N ASN A 218 55.39 13.76 82.93
CA ASN A 218 56.75 13.21 82.90
C ASN A 218 56.75 11.68 83.02
N VAL A 219 55.57 11.05 83.06
CA VAL A 219 55.42 9.60 83.07
C VAL A 219 54.62 9.17 81.85
N THR A 220 55.25 8.40 80.97
CA THR A 220 54.55 7.65 79.92
C THR A 220 54.29 6.24 80.45
N SER A 221 53.06 5.73 80.31
CA SER A 221 52.72 4.39 80.81
C SER A 221 51.99 3.51 79.82
N SER A 222 52.30 2.23 79.87
CA SER A 222 51.59 1.14 79.21
C SER A 222 51.16 0.11 80.25
N GLU A 223 50.11 -0.65 79.94
CA GLU A 223 49.66 -1.75 80.80
C GLU A 223 49.66 -3.02 79.97
N GLN A 224 50.45 -4.01 80.40
CA GLN A 224 50.65 -5.26 79.68
C GLN A 224 50.18 -6.46 80.50
N GLU A 225 49.39 -7.33 79.87
CA GLU A 225 49.02 -8.62 80.44
C GLU A 225 50.14 -9.63 80.17
N VAL A 226 50.97 -9.86 81.18
CA VAL A 226 52.08 -10.80 81.10
C VAL A 226 51.60 -12.18 81.50
N THR A 227 51.75 -13.15 80.61
CA THR A 227 51.45 -14.56 80.89
C THR A 227 52.73 -15.37 80.92
N SER A 228 53.01 -16.01 82.05
CA SER A 228 54.17 -16.88 82.22
C SER A 228 53.72 -18.34 82.37
N ASN A 229 54.31 -19.22 81.54
CA ASN A 229 54.09 -20.66 81.53
C ASN A 229 55.37 -21.38 81.97
N VAL A 230 55.47 -21.71 83.25
CA VAL A 230 56.59 -22.51 83.75
C VAL A 230 56.01 -23.78 84.35
N GLY A 231 56.20 -24.91 83.65
CA GLY A 231 55.66 -26.21 84.06
C GLY A 231 55.98 -26.53 85.53
N GLY A 232 54.94 -26.79 86.33
CA GLY A 232 55.00 -26.93 87.78
C GLY A 232 53.63 -26.69 88.42
N VAL A 233 53.52 -26.87 89.75
CA VAL A 233 52.29 -27.06 90.55
C VAL A 233 51.15 -26.02 90.34
N PHE A 234 51.39 -24.88 89.68
CA PHE A 234 50.44 -23.76 89.59
C PHE A 234 49.92 -23.41 88.19
N GLY A 235 50.38 -24.09 87.13
CA GLY A 235 49.89 -23.85 85.76
C GLY A 235 50.19 -22.45 85.20
N THR A 236 49.47 -22.05 84.15
CA THR A 236 49.58 -20.73 83.50
C THR A 236 49.09 -19.61 84.42
N VAL A 237 49.93 -18.61 84.71
CA VAL A 237 49.54 -17.40 85.47
C VAL A 237 49.66 -16.16 84.57
N THR A 238 48.60 -15.35 84.57
CA THR A 238 48.52 -14.08 83.85
C THR A 238 48.36 -12.93 84.85
N LYS A 239 49.14 -11.85 84.67
CA LYS A 239 49.14 -10.65 85.52
C LYS A 239 49.21 -9.40 84.66
N SER A 240 48.37 -8.41 84.98
CA SER A 240 48.56 -7.05 84.49
C SER A 240 49.75 -6.38 85.19
N VAL A 241 50.68 -5.86 84.39
CA VAL A 241 51.87 -5.12 84.82
C VAL A 241 51.85 -3.75 84.14
N ARG A 242 51.95 -2.69 84.94
CA ARG A 242 52.04 -1.31 84.45
C ARG A 242 53.49 -0.93 84.24
N ILE A 243 53.86 -0.64 83.01
CA ILE A 243 55.23 -0.29 82.61
C ILE A 243 55.26 1.21 82.35
N ASN A 244 56.32 1.89 82.74
CA ASN A 244 56.45 3.33 82.59
C ASN A 244 57.83 3.72 82.07
N SER A 245 57.92 4.80 81.30
CA SER A 245 59.15 5.59 81.17
C SER A 245 58.93 6.95 81.80
N MET A 246 59.78 7.29 82.78
CA MET A 246 59.60 8.44 83.66
C MET A 246 60.81 9.39 83.60
N THR A 247 60.56 10.70 83.59
CA THR A 247 61.58 11.76 83.70
C THR A 247 61.28 12.68 84.87
N SER A 248 62.28 13.42 85.35
CA SER A 248 62.07 14.46 86.37
C SER A 248 61.36 15.68 85.77
N ASP A 249 60.47 16.28 86.54
CA ASP A 249 59.74 17.52 86.22
C ASP A 249 60.61 18.80 86.34
N VAL A 250 61.88 18.63 86.73
CA VAL A 250 62.83 19.72 86.90
C VAL A 250 64.05 19.48 86.02
N ALA A 251 64.50 20.54 85.34
CA ALA A 251 65.85 20.63 84.79
C ALA A 251 66.67 21.59 85.63
N PHE A 252 67.96 21.32 85.78
CA PHE A 252 68.87 22.16 86.55
C PHE A 252 70.09 22.53 85.70
N GLN A 253 70.64 23.72 85.94
CA GLN A 253 71.92 24.08 85.33
C GLN A 253 73.08 23.47 86.12
N ALA A 254 74.03 22.85 85.43
CA ALA A 254 75.27 22.40 86.03
C ALA A 254 76.18 23.59 86.32
N THR A 255 76.64 23.69 87.57
CA THR A 255 77.61 24.70 88.01
C THR A 255 79.02 24.11 88.19
N THR A 256 79.13 22.78 88.14
CA THR A 256 80.35 21.99 88.31
C THR A 256 80.57 21.09 87.09
N GLU A 257 81.72 20.40 87.05
CA GLU A 257 82.09 19.49 85.95
C GLU A 257 81.67 18.03 86.18
N SER A 258 81.16 17.67 87.37
CA SER A 258 80.68 16.32 87.68
C SER A 258 79.55 16.29 88.74
N LEU A 259 78.75 15.20 88.79
CA LEU A 259 77.71 14.93 89.80
C LEU A 259 77.47 13.43 90.05
N GLY A 260 77.13 13.03 91.26
CA GLY A 260 76.65 11.66 91.59
C GLY A 260 75.15 11.50 91.39
N LEU A 261 74.67 10.29 91.04
CA LEU A 261 73.25 9.99 90.79
C LEU A 261 72.69 9.00 91.82
N GLU A 262 71.51 9.33 92.35
CA GLU A 262 70.81 8.54 93.38
C GLU A 262 69.31 8.40 93.09
N MET A 263 68.74 7.23 93.40
CA MET A 263 67.30 6.94 93.33
C MET A 263 66.80 6.16 94.56
N TRP A 264 65.71 6.64 95.12
CA TRP A 264 65.17 6.20 96.41
C TRP A 264 63.74 5.71 96.28
N ASN A 265 63.36 4.66 97.01
CA ASN A 265 61.96 4.30 97.20
C ASN A 265 61.39 5.01 98.43
N THR A 266 60.30 5.73 98.23
CA THR A 266 59.57 6.45 99.28
C THR A 266 58.44 5.62 99.89
N ASN A 267 58.11 4.44 99.33
CA ASN A 267 57.11 3.51 99.87
C ASN A 267 57.59 2.03 99.90
N GLY A 268 57.49 1.36 101.05
CA GLY A 268 58.14 0.08 101.37
C GLY A 268 57.28 -0.85 102.24
N THR A 269 55.97 -0.70 102.13
CA THR A 269 55.00 -1.59 102.78
C THR A 269 55.07 -3.01 102.20
N THR A 270 54.71 -4.03 103.01
CA THR A 270 54.85 -5.47 102.68
C THR A 270 53.91 -6.02 101.62
N ASP A 271 53.11 -5.15 100.99
CA ASP A 271 52.16 -5.46 99.91
C ASP A 271 52.25 -4.39 98.80
N GLY A 272 53.28 -3.54 98.80
CA GLY A 272 53.28 -2.29 98.01
C GLY A 272 54.57 -1.91 97.32
N ASN A 273 55.63 -2.74 97.37
CA ASN A 273 56.91 -2.49 96.68
C ASN A 273 57.11 -3.38 95.43
N ASP A 274 56.02 -3.92 94.89
CA ASP A 274 55.97 -4.84 93.75
C ASP A 274 56.31 -4.11 92.44
N GLY A 275 57.60 -3.91 92.18
CA GLY A 275 58.04 -3.22 90.99
C GLY A 275 59.48 -3.45 90.61
N ALA A 276 59.82 -3.07 89.39
CA ALA A 276 61.14 -3.15 88.81
C ALA A 276 61.53 -1.82 88.17
N PHE A 277 62.82 -1.60 87.98
CA PHE A 277 63.34 -0.48 87.22
C PHE A 277 64.55 -0.86 86.36
N ASP A 278 64.72 -0.09 85.29
CA ASP A 278 65.72 -0.24 84.23
C ASP A 278 66.01 1.13 83.60
N ASN A 279 67.05 1.25 82.76
CA ASN A 279 67.41 2.46 82.00
C ASN A 279 67.46 3.76 82.83
N VAL A 280 68.22 3.74 83.92
CA VAL A 280 68.45 4.94 84.75
C VAL A 280 69.36 5.92 83.99
N ARG A 281 68.84 7.12 83.67
CA ARG A 281 69.47 8.07 82.73
C ARG A 281 69.69 9.49 83.27
N LEU A 282 70.79 10.12 82.85
CA LEU A 282 71.06 11.57 82.95
C LEU A 282 71.07 12.15 81.53
N VAL A 283 70.36 13.26 81.31
CA VAL A 283 70.12 13.83 79.97
C VAL A 283 70.50 15.31 79.94
N ASP A 284 71.36 15.72 78.99
CA ASP A 284 71.67 17.13 78.69
C ASP A 284 70.52 17.73 77.87
N VAL A 285 69.90 18.76 78.45
CA VAL A 285 68.71 19.43 77.96
C VAL A 285 69.00 20.92 77.72
N THR A 286 70.20 21.26 77.26
CA THR A 286 70.56 22.66 76.94
C THR A 286 69.78 23.17 75.70
N PRO A 287 69.12 24.35 75.76
CA PRO A 287 68.33 24.86 74.63
C PRO A 287 69.18 25.20 73.39
N GLN A 288 68.55 25.16 72.22
CA GLN A 288 69.15 25.43 70.92
C GLN A 288 68.86 26.86 70.44
N LEU A 289 69.90 27.58 70.03
CA LEU A 289 69.76 28.89 69.40
C LEU A 289 69.81 28.76 67.88
N ASP A 290 68.90 29.44 67.18
CA ASP A 290 68.88 29.53 65.71
C ASP A 290 68.77 30.99 65.24
N LYS A 291 69.24 31.27 64.02
CA LYS A 291 69.19 32.60 63.40
C LYS A 291 68.66 32.56 61.97
N SER A 292 67.95 33.59 61.54
CA SER A 292 67.51 33.74 60.14
C SER A 292 67.26 35.19 59.74
N PHE A 293 67.43 35.50 58.45
CA PHE A 293 67.04 36.77 57.84
C PHE A 293 65.76 36.58 57.01
N THR A 294 64.75 37.44 57.22
CA THR A 294 63.50 37.40 56.45
C THR A 294 63.08 38.80 55.99
N PRO A 295 63.02 39.08 54.67
CA PRO A 295 63.46 38.22 53.57
C PRO A 295 65.00 38.08 53.53
N GLY A 296 65.51 36.91 53.12
CA GLY A 296 66.95 36.66 52.96
C GLY A 296 67.57 37.29 51.71
N LEU A 297 66.75 37.83 50.79
CA LEU A 297 67.17 38.62 49.63
C LEU A 297 66.43 39.97 49.66
N ILE A 298 67.20 41.06 49.61
CA ILE A 298 66.69 42.43 49.53
C ILE A 298 67.33 43.18 48.36
N GLY A 299 66.70 44.28 47.93
CA GLY A 299 67.37 45.27 47.08
C GLY A 299 68.35 46.11 47.91
N PRO A 300 69.31 46.80 47.27
CA PRO A 300 70.13 47.81 47.95
C PRO A 300 69.29 48.78 48.79
N GLY A 301 69.57 48.84 50.10
CA GLY A 301 68.83 49.69 51.06
C GLY A 301 67.47 49.13 51.50
N GLY A 302 67.11 47.90 51.12
CA GLY A 302 65.93 47.21 51.63
C GLY A 302 66.09 46.78 53.08
N THR A 303 64.99 46.42 53.74
CA THR A 303 64.97 45.96 55.13
C THR A 303 64.79 44.44 55.18
N SER A 304 65.55 43.77 56.05
CA SER A 304 65.39 42.36 56.40
C SER A 304 65.30 42.21 57.91
N THR A 305 64.41 41.36 58.41
CA THR A 305 64.29 41.07 59.84
C THR A 305 65.21 39.92 60.22
N LEU A 306 66.19 40.18 61.08
CA LEU A 306 66.97 39.15 61.78
C LEU A 306 66.13 38.59 62.94
N THR A 307 65.89 37.29 62.93
CA THR A 307 65.20 36.57 64.00
C THR A 307 66.18 35.63 64.70
N LEU A 308 66.31 35.76 66.01
CA LEU A 308 66.99 34.83 66.91
C LEU A 308 65.92 33.96 67.59
N THR A 309 66.01 32.64 67.50
CA THR A 309 65.04 31.70 68.10
C THR A 309 65.73 30.83 69.13
N VAL A 310 65.30 30.89 70.39
CA VAL A 310 65.77 30.01 71.47
C VAL A 310 64.74 28.91 71.63
N THR A 311 65.13 27.67 71.34
CA THR A 311 64.27 26.49 71.32
C THR A 311 64.62 25.58 72.49
N ASN A 312 63.64 25.29 73.35
CA ASN A 312 63.78 24.34 74.45
C ASN A 312 63.94 22.90 73.92
N THR A 313 64.32 21.98 74.80
CA THR A 313 64.33 20.55 74.52
C THR A 313 62.95 19.93 74.81
N ASP A 314 62.68 18.72 74.30
CA ASP A 314 61.35 18.11 74.22
C ASP A 314 60.72 17.71 75.57
N GLU A 315 61.50 17.66 76.64
CA GLU A 315 60.99 17.50 78.01
C GLU A 315 60.27 18.77 78.49
N LEU A 316 60.57 19.92 77.86
CA LEU A 316 59.94 21.23 78.10
C LEU A 316 60.00 21.71 79.55
N ASN A 317 61.01 21.27 80.30
CA ASN A 317 61.28 21.80 81.63
C ASN A 317 61.73 23.27 81.52
N ALA A 318 61.47 24.04 82.58
CA ALA A 318 61.88 25.44 82.62
C ALA A 318 63.42 25.57 82.58
N LYS A 319 63.93 26.58 81.86
CA LYS A 319 65.35 26.90 81.73
C LYS A 319 65.52 28.40 81.92
N SER A 320 66.18 28.83 82.99
CA SER A 320 66.33 30.25 83.31
C SER A 320 67.73 30.78 83.06
N ASP A 321 67.83 32.09 82.82
CA ASP A 321 69.05 32.89 82.80
C ASP A 321 70.05 32.58 81.65
N TRP A 322 69.55 32.34 80.43
CA TRP A 322 70.39 32.25 79.24
C TRP A 322 70.76 33.64 78.66
N THR A 323 71.83 33.70 77.86
CA THR A 323 72.41 34.96 77.34
C THR A 323 72.81 34.87 75.87
N ILE A 324 72.77 36.00 75.13
CA ILE A 324 73.17 36.11 73.72
C ILE A 324 73.91 37.43 73.46
N THR A 325 75.02 37.41 72.73
CA THR A 325 75.64 38.61 72.13
C THR A 325 76.00 38.33 70.68
N ASP A 326 75.38 39.05 69.73
CA ASP A 326 75.52 38.88 68.28
C ASP A 326 76.17 40.10 67.61
N ALA A 327 77.33 39.92 66.96
CA ALA A 327 78.04 40.94 66.19
C ALA A 327 77.74 40.80 64.69
N LEU A 328 76.94 41.72 64.15
CA LEU A 328 76.47 41.69 62.75
C LEU A 328 77.65 41.72 61.75
N PRO A 329 77.50 41.07 60.58
CA PRO A 329 78.53 41.06 59.54
C PRO A 329 78.87 42.46 59.02
N ALA A 330 80.11 42.67 58.60
CA ALA A 330 80.54 43.97 58.07
C ALA A 330 79.69 44.41 56.87
N GLY A 331 79.06 45.58 56.96
CA GLY A 331 78.15 46.13 55.94
C GLY A 331 76.67 45.90 56.22
N VAL A 332 76.32 45.06 57.19
CA VAL A 332 74.97 44.92 57.74
C VAL A 332 74.88 45.75 59.01
N VAL A 333 73.87 46.63 59.08
CA VAL A 333 73.59 47.44 60.26
C VAL A 333 72.13 47.29 60.66
N VAL A 334 71.82 47.56 61.93
CA VAL A 334 70.44 47.69 62.39
C VAL A 334 69.76 48.81 61.60
N ALA A 335 68.56 48.55 61.09
CA ALA A 335 67.80 49.52 60.30
C ALA A 335 67.48 50.79 61.11
N ASP A 336 67.15 51.89 60.41
CA ASP A 336 66.80 53.17 61.03
C ASP A 336 65.67 53.05 62.06
N VAL A 337 64.75 52.12 61.82
CA VAL A 337 63.77 51.65 62.80
C VAL A 337 64.10 50.19 63.12
N PRO A 338 64.75 49.90 64.28
CA PRO A 338 65.20 48.55 64.62
C PRO A 338 64.11 47.50 64.78
N ASN A 339 62.85 47.93 64.99
CA ASN A 339 61.69 47.05 65.24
C ASN A 339 61.99 45.89 66.21
N LEU A 340 62.60 46.24 67.36
CA LEU A 340 62.87 45.29 68.43
C LEU A 340 61.56 44.62 68.88
N GLY A 341 61.53 43.29 68.82
CA GLY A 341 60.38 42.49 69.17
C GLY A 341 60.77 41.06 69.50
N GLY A 342 59.79 40.15 69.45
CA GLY A 342 59.96 38.75 69.79
C GLY A 342 59.00 38.29 70.89
N THR A 343 59.16 37.06 71.33
CA THR A 343 58.28 36.41 72.32
C THR A 343 58.97 36.02 73.63
N CYS A 344 60.30 36.21 73.74
CA CYS A 344 61.02 35.91 74.98
C CYS A 344 60.62 36.90 76.09
N VAL A 345 60.43 36.38 77.30
CA VAL A 345 60.01 37.13 78.49
C VAL A 345 60.75 36.66 79.73
N GLN A 346 60.81 37.50 80.76
CA GLN A 346 61.36 37.14 82.08
C GLN A 346 60.38 36.25 82.87
N ALA A 347 60.89 35.20 83.49
CA ALA A 347 60.16 34.39 84.45
C ALA A 347 60.13 35.05 85.86
N PRO A 348 59.10 34.82 86.69
CA PRO A 348 59.08 35.38 88.04
C PRO A 348 60.24 34.86 88.90
N GLY A 349 61.10 35.76 89.40
CA GLY A 349 62.18 35.43 90.33
C GLY A 349 63.56 35.16 89.71
N THR A 350 63.70 35.33 88.40
CA THR A 350 64.97 35.23 87.63
C THR A 350 65.56 36.61 87.31
N ASP A 351 66.74 36.67 86.68
CA ASP A 351 67.37 37.93 86.30
C ASP A 351 66.55 38.73 85.25
N PRO A 352 66.63 40.08 85.19
CA PRO A 352 65.84 40.88 84.25
C PRO A 352 66.11 40.59 82.76
N PHE A 353 65.05 40.34 81.98
CA PHE A 353 65.15 40.19 80.52
C PHE A 353 65.42 41.54 79.84
N LEU A 354 66.61 41.68 79.23
CA LEU A 354 67.04 42.91 78.54
C LEU A 354 67.54 42.60 77.13
N THR A 355 67.00 43.31 76.12
CA THR A 355 67.45 43.26 74.73
C THR A 355 67.89 44.65 74.24
N THR A 356 69.07 44.76 73.61
CA THR A 356 69.60 46.03 73.08
C THR A 356 70.02 45.90 71.61
N ALA A 357 69.52 46.78 70.74
CA ALA A 357 69.98 46.98 69.36
C ALA A 357 69.81 48.47 68.95
N ASN A 358 70.91 49.17 68.69
CA ASN A 358 70.88 50.61 68.36
C ASN A 358 70.75 50.82 66.84
N PRO A 359 69.90 51.76 66.37
CA PRO A 359 69.82 52.10 64.94
C PRO A 359 71.19 52.42 64.34
N GLY A 360 71.51 51.87 63.17
CA GLY A 360 72.82 52.01 62.51
C GLY A 360 73.97 51.26 63.21
N GLY A 361 73.72 50.62 64.36
CA GLY A 361 74.69 49.80 65.07
C GLY A 361 74.90 48.42 64.42
N ASN A 362 75.92 47.70 64.91
CA ASN A 362 76.32 46.39 64.40
C ASN A 362 76.38 45.30 65.48
N VAL A 363 75.79 45.52 66.66
CA VAL A 363 75.77 44.54 67.77
C VAL A 363 74.38 44.46 68.38
N ILE A 364 73.95 43.24 68.71
CA ILE A 364 72.69 42.92 69.39
C ILE A 364 73.01 42.11 70.65
N THR A 365 72.46 42.48 71.81
CA THR A 365 72.71 41.77 73.09
C THR A 365 71.40 41.40 73.81
N VAL A 366 71.35 40.21 74.41
CA VAL A 366 70.25 39.67 75.23
C VAL A 366 70.78 39.07 76.53
N THR A 367 70.22 39.46 77.68
CA THR A 367 70.56 38.91 79.01
C THR A 367 69.29 38.60 79.82
N GLY A 368 69.37 37.67 80.77
CA GLY A 368 68.25 37.28 81.63
C GLY A 368 67.11 36.60 80.85
N GLY A 369 67.47 35.81 79.83
CA GLY A 369 66.50 35.11 79.01
C GLY A 369 65.99 33.85 79.71
N ASP A 370 64.68 33.60 79.64
CA ASP A 370 64.05 32.43 80.25
C ASP A 370 63.18 31.68 79.26
N LEU A 371 63.12 30.36 79.43
CA LEU A 371 62.11 29.47 78.88
C LEU A 371 61.26 28.96 80.03
N ALA A 372 59.99 29.36 80.07
CA ALA A 372 59.05 28.85 81.05
C ALA A 372 58.78 27.35 80.85
N SER A 373 58.29 26.66 81.89
CA SER A 373 57.82 25.28 81.74
C SER A 373 56.77 25.21 80.61
N ARG A 374 56.86 24.18 79.75
CA ARG A 374 56.03 23.98 78.55
C ARG A 374 56.27 24.99 77.41
N MET A 375 57.17 25.95 77.58
CA MET A 375 57.58 26.83 76.47
C MET A 375 58.52 26.07 75.54
N VAL A 376 58.05 25.83 74.31
CA VAL A 376 58.81 25.16 73.26
C VAL A 376 59.94 26.05 72.75
N SER A 377 59.67 27.34 72.57
CA SER A 377 60.66 28.30 72.11
C SER A 377 60.21 29.72 72.39
N CYS A 378 61.15 30.65 72.26
CA CYS A 378 60.86 32.07 72.19
C CYS A 378 61.78 32.76 71.16
N THR A 379 61.38 33.94 70.67
CA THR A 379 62.13 34.67 69.65
C THR A 379 62.56 36.06 70.10
N ILE A 380 63.58 36.60 69.44
CA ILE A 380 63.96 38.01 69.41
C ILE A 380 64.05 38.45 67.94
N THR A 381 63.43 39.57 67.58
CA THR A 381 63.46 40.11 66.21
C THR A 381 64.07 41.50 66.16
N VAL A 382 64.91 41.76 65.15
CA VAL A 382 65.56 43.05 64.88
C VAL A 382 65.64 43.28 63.38
N ASP A 383 65.18 44.43 62.90
CA ASP A 383 65.33 44.83 61.50
C ASP A 383 66.75 45.32 61.19
N VAL A 384 67.29 44.87 60.07
CA VAL A 384 68.62 45.19 59.55
C VAL A 384 68.56 45.61 58.07
N THR A 385 69.58 46.32 57.60
CA THR A 385 69.70 46.74 56.20
C THR A 385 71.16 46.70 55.72
N ALA A 386 71.33 46.71 54.39
CA ALA A 386 72.62 46.80 53.72
C ALA A 386 72.47 47.54 52.37
N ALA A 387 73.35 48.51 52.12
CA ALA A 387 73.28 49.40 50.95
C ALA A 387 74.04 48.86 49.72
N ALA A 388 75.06 48.03 49.91
CA ALA A 388 75.85 47.50 48.81
C ALA A 388 75.34 46.12 48.37
N GLU A 389 75.39 45.83 47.07
CA GLU A 389 75.15 44.47 46.58
C GLU A 389 76.20 43.51 47.15
N GLY A 390 75.78 42.32 47.58
CA GLY A 390 76.66 41.34 48.21
C GLY A 390 75.93 40.22 48.95
N THR A 391 76.69 39.31 49.55
CA THR A 391 76.19 38.25 50.44
C THR A 391 76.88 38.37 51.78
N TYR A 392 76.11 38.50 52.85
CA TYR A 392 76.56 38.74 54.21
C TYR A 392 76.18 37.56 55.11
N VAL A 393 77.14 36.93 55.79
CA VAL A 393 76.93 35.71 56.60
C VAL A 393 77.03 36.04 58.09
N ASN A 394 75.96 35.78 58.85
CA ASN A 394 75.88 35.90 60.32
C ASN A 394 75.70 34.51 60.94
N GLY A 395 76.72 33.99 61.63
CA GLY A 395 76.74 32.60 62.10
C GLY A 395 77.32 32.40 63.51
N PRO A 396 77.76 31.18 63.87
CA PRO A 396 78.32 30.90 65.19
C PRO A 396 79.62 31.67 65.49
N ALA A 397 80.38 32.09 64.46
CA ALA A 397 81.55 32.95 64.64
C ALA A 397 81.20 34.38 65.13
N ASN A 398 79.94 34.80 64.96
CA ASN A 398 79.45 36.12 65.31
C ASN A 398 78.82 36.17 66.71
N ILE A 399 78.68 35.04 67.40
CA ILE A 399 77.87 34.95 68.62
C ILE A 399 78.60 34.38 69.83
N ALA A 400 78.29 34.93 71.01
CA ALA A 400 78.62 34.38 72.31
C ALA A 400 77.34 34.06 73.10
N THR A 401 77.21 32.85 73.63
CA THR A 401 76.02 32.35 74.36
C THR A 401 76.35 31.11 75.23
N ASN A 402 75.52 30.83 76.24
CA ASN A 402 75.50 29.56 77.00
C ASN A 402 74.45 28.55 76.48
N LEU A 403 73.85 28.84 75.32
CA LEU A 403 72.98 27.94 74.58
C LEU A 403 73.79 27.13 73.55
N ASN A 404 73.18 26.11 72.94
CA ASN A 404 73.79 25.48 71.78
C ASN A 404 73.86 26.49 70.61
N PRO A 405 75.00 26.64 69.93
CA PRO A 405 75.22 27.69 68.94
C PRO A 405 74.38 27.50 67.64
N PRO A 406 74.07 28.58 66.91
CA PRO A 406 73.28 28.55 65.68
C PRO A 406 74.10 28.15 64.43
N ALA A 407 73.40 27.89 63.32
CA ALA A 407 73.98 27.82 61.97
C ALA A 407 74.32 29.21 61.38
N ASP A 408 75.01 29.22 60.24
CA ASP A 408 75.18 30.40 59.38
C ASP A 408 73.84 30.84 58.76
N ALA A 409 73.47 32.11 58.93
CA ALA A 409 72.37 32.76 58.22
C ALA A 409 72.93 33.79 57.21
N SER A 410 72.39 33.82 55.99
CA SER A 410 72.87 34.74 54.93
C SER A 410 71.83 35.80 54.53
N LEU A 411 72.29 37.04 54.36
CA LEU A 411 71.54 38.14 53.74
C LEU A 411 72.16 38.48 52.37
N VAL A 412 71.37 38.40 51.30
CA VAL A 412 71.80 38.76 49.94
C VAL A 412 71.18 40.11 49.54
N VAL A 413 71.98 40.97 48.91
CA VAL A 413 71.54 42.27 48.40
C VAL A 413 71.78 42.34 46.90
N ARG A 414 70.72 42.54 46.08
CA ARG A 414 70.83 42.59 44.60
C ARG A 414 69.68 43.35 43.92
N ALA A 415 70.00 44.23 42.97
CA ALA A 415 69.04 44.95 42.13
C ALA A 415 68.57 44.14 40.90
N PRO A 416 67.35 44.38 40.39
CA PRO A 416 66.87 43.72 39.18
C PRO A 416 67.52 44.21 37.87
N ARG A 417 67.43 43.39 36.81
CA ARG A 417 67.89 43.68 35.45
C ARG A 417 66.80 43.37 34.41
N LEU A 418 66.69 44.20 33.37
CA LEU A 418 65.73 44.07 32.27
C LEU A 418 66.43 44.10 30.90
N ALA A 419 66.04 43.23 29.97
CA ALA A 419 66.47 43.23 28.57
C ALA A 419 65.31 42.88 27.63
N LEU A 420 65.29 43.45 26.42
CA LEU A 420 64.26 43.25 25.40
C LEU A 420 64.90 43.02 24.02
N SER A 421 64.38 42.07 23.26
CA SER A 421 64.87 41.75 21.92
C SER A 421 63.73 41.46 20.94
N LYS A 422 64.02 41.56 19.65
CA LYS A 422 63.09 41.40 18.54
C LYS A 422 63.45 40.17 17.70
N ALA A 423 62.44 39.35 17.39
CA ALA A 423 62.55 38.22 16.48
C ALA A 423 61.48 38.29 15.37
N LEU A 424 61.77 37.70 14.21
CA LEU A 424 60.81 37.49 13.12
C LEU A 424 60.53 36.00 12.98
N GLY A 425 59.25 35.62 12.98
CA GLY A 425 58.82 34.23 12.82
C GLY A 425 58.63 33.81 11.36
N ALA A 426 58.58 34.76 10.42
CA ALA A 426 58.42 34.55 8.98
C ALA A 426 58.92 35.78 8.20
N GLU A 427 58.90 35.70 6.86
CA GLU A 427 59.18 36.83 5.97
C GLU A 427 58.26 38.03 6.27
N ARG A 428 58.78 39.25 6.09
CA ARG A 428 58.01 40.49 6.22
C ARG A 428 56.87 40.56 5.18
N THR A 429 55.69 41.08 5.57
CA THR A 429 54.55 41.35 4.66
C THR A 429 54.88 42.37 3.57
N ALA A 430 55.72 43.35 3.87
CA ALA A 430 56.38 44.20 2.88
C ALA A 430 57.86 44.34 3.23
N ALA A 431 58.74 44.35 2.23
CA ALA A 431 60.19 44.43 2.45
C ALA A 431 60.65 45.69 3.22
N ALA A 432 59.82 46.74 3.23
CA ALA A 432 60.06 47.99 3.95
C ALA A 432 59.64 47.96 5.44
N ASP A 433 58.96 46.92 5.91
CA ASP A 433 58.52 46.84 7.30
C ASP A 433 59.76 46.75 8.21
N GLN A 434 59.89 47.60 9.24
CA GLN A 434 60.96 47.54 10.26
C GLN A 434 60.36 47.80 11.65
N PHE A 435 60.90 47.17 12.69
CA PHE A 435 60.32 47.20 14.04
C PHE A 435 61.33 47.70 15.08
N THR A 436 60.90 48.60 15.95
CA THR A 436 61.67 49.19 17.05
C THR A 436 61.15 48.67 18.38
N VAL A 437 62.05 48.17 19.24
CA VAL A 437 61.72 47.72 20.61
C VAL A 437 62.32 48.66 21.65
N GLU A 438 61.56 48.98 22.70
CA GLU A 438 61.94 50.00 23.70
C GLU A 438 61.54 49.62 25.13
N ILE A 439 62.41 49.89 26.11
CA ILE A 439 62.12 49.84 27.56
C ILE A 439 61.86 51.26 28.06
N ARG A 440 60.68 51.50 28.63
CA ARG A 440 60.21 52.83 29.07
C ARG A 440 59.86 52.85 30.55
N GLU A 441 59.91 54.02 31.16
CA GLU A 441 59.42 54.27 32.51
C GLU A 441 58.17 55.17 32.50
N GLY A 442 57.36 55.09 33.56
CA GLY A 442 56.17 55.93 33.74
C GLY A 442 54.93 55.45 32.96
N SER A 443 55.02 55.28 31.65
CA SER A 443 53.91 54.76 30.82
C SER A 443 54.40 54.09 29.52
N ALA A 444 53.49 53.42 28.80
CA ALA A 444 53.73 52.87 27.46
C ALA A 444 54.16 53.93 26.43
N THR A 445 53.89 55.22 26.68
CA THR A 445 54.35 56.35 25.87
C THR A 445 55.37 57.24 26.59
N GLY A 446 55.89 56.78 27.73
CA GLY A 446 56.83 57.50 28.59
C GLY A 446 58.26 57.49 28.05
N THR A 447 59.20 58.03 28.84
CA THR A 447 60.61 58.18 28.42
C THR A 447 61.29 56.81 28.32
N VAL A 448 62.14 56.62 27.30
CA VAL A 448 63.00 55.43 27.20
C VAL A 448 64.11 55.53 28.26
N VAL A 449 64.29 54.47 29.04
CA VAL A 449 65.12 54.47 30.27
C VAL A 449 66.61 54.79 30.03
N ASN A 450 67.13 54.53 28.83
CA ASN A 450 68.41 55.05 28.32
C ASN A 450 68.52 54.85 26.79
N ASN A 451 69.60 55.34 26.18
CA ASN A 451 69.85 55.22 24.74
C ASN A 451 70.15 53.78 24.26
N THR A 452 70.55 52.87 25.15
CA THR A 452 70.83 51.44 24.84
C THR A 452 69.62 50.53 25.07
N ALA A 453 68.51 51.10 25.55
CA ALA A 453 67.21 50.48 25.78
C ALA A 453 66.21 50.72 24.64
N ASN A 454 66.69 51.14 23.46
CA ASN A 454 65.94 51.29 22.22
C ASN A 454 66.74 50.64 21.08
N SER A 455 66.10 49.80 20.26
CA SER A 455 66.74 49.18 19.10
C SER A 455 65.76 48.91 17.96
N THR A 456 66.05 49.43 16.76
CA THR A 456 65.29 49.18 15.52
C THR A 456 65.91 48.05 14.72
N THR A 457 65.10 47.09 14.28
CA THR A 457 65.54 46.03 13.34
C THR A 457 65.92 46.61 11.99
N THR A 458 66.89 45.97 11.32
CA THR A 458 67.19 46.17 9.90
C THR A 458 67.29 44.80 9.21
N GLY A 459 67.13 44.76 7.88
CA GLY A 459 67.19 43.54 7.08
C GLY A 459 66.04 43.41 6.06
N SER A 460 66.05 42.32 5.30
CA SER A 460 65.04 41.95 4.29
C SER A 460 64.49 40.56 4.56
N GLY A 461 63.24 40.31 4.18
CA GLY A 461 62.62 39.01 4.34
C GLY A 461 62.45 38.61 5.81
N ALA A 462 62.78 37.37 6.16
CA ALA A 462 62.69 36.86 7.54
C ALA A 462 63.92 37.20 8.41
N ALA A 463 64.97 37.81 7.84
CA ALA A 463 66.22 38.05 8.54
C ALA A 463 66.22 39.38 9.32
N VAL A 464 66.72 39.34 10.56
CA VAL A 464 67.10 40.51 11.36
C VAL A 464 68.63 40.59 11.39
N SER A 465 69.21 41.71 10.95
CA SER A 465 70.66 41.92 10.98
C SER A 465 71.19 41.83 12.42
N ALA A 466 72.29 41.10 12.60
CA ALA A 466 72.95 40.95 13.90
C ALA A 466 73.29 42.32 14.51
N GLY A 467 72.99 42.49 15.81
CA GLY A 467 73.20 43.75 16.54
C GLY A 467 72.05 44.76 16.43
N THR A 468 70.97 44.45 15.72
CA THR A 468 69.77 45.29 15.61
C THR A 468 68.55 44.63 16.24
N GLY A 469 67.62 45.41 16.80
CA GLY A 469 66.44 44.90 17.48
C GLY A 469 66.71 44.25 18.84
N VAL A 470 67.83 44.53 19.50
CA VAL A 470 68.16 44.02 20.84
C VAL A 470 68.59 45.18 21.74
N THR A 471 68.07 45.25 22.97
CA THR A 471 68.51 46.21 23.99
C THR A 471 69.65 45.65 24.83
N GLY A 472 70.43 46.52 25.48
CA GLY A 472 71.32 46.11 26.58
C GLY A 472 70.55 45.65 27.82
N GLN A 473 71.28 45.11 28.82
CA GLN A 473 70.74 44.91 30.17
C GLN A 473 70.65 46.25 30.91
N TYR A 474 69.44 46.63 31.32
CA TYR A 474 69.16 47.80 32.13
C TYR A 474 69.03 47.40 33.60
N VAL A 475 69.79 48.03 34.49
CA VAL A 475 69.66 47.85 35.95
C VAL A 475 68.44 48.64 36.42
N ALA A 476 67.41 47.91 36.87
CA ALA A 476 66.14 48.46 37.27
C ALA A 476 66.07 48.66 38.79
N ASN A 477 65.13 49.51 39.22
CA ASN A 477 64.79 49.64 40.63
C ASN A 477 63.69 48.63 40.97
N ALA A 478 63.91 47.84 42.03
CA ALA A 478 62.90 46.91 42.52
C ALA A 478 61.62 47.67 42.90
N GLY A 479 60.46 47.16 42.46
CA GLY A 479 59.16 47.78 42.73
C GLY A 479 58.78 48.99 41.85
N SER A 480 59.65 49.42 40.92
CA SER A 480 59.32 50.46 39.94
C SER A 480 58.65 49.88 38.69
N THR A 481 57.72 50.61 38.08
CA THR A 481 57.01 50.14 36.87
C THR A 481 57.75 50.51 35.58
N TYR A 482 57.98 49.52 34.72
CA TYR A 482 58.56 49.65 33.39
C TYR A 482 57.61 49.14 32.31
N TYR A 483 57.77 49.62 31.08
CA TYR A 483 56.95 49.24 29.93
C TYR A 483 57.83 48.77 28.77
N LEU A 484 57.57 47.57 28.25
CA LEU A 484 58.22 47.02 27.07
C LEU A 484 57.32 47.25 25.86
N THR A 485 57.80 47.98 24.86
CA THR A 485 56.97 48.47 23.74
C THR A 485 57.56 48.13 22.37
N GLU A 486 56.71 48.12 21.34
CA GLU A 486 57.11 48.01 19.94
C GLU A 486 56.46 49.10 19.08
N SER A 487 57.22 49.64 18.12
CA SER A 487 56.71 50.53 17.07
C SER A 487 57.24 50.14 15.68
N GLY A 488 56.52 50.49 14.62
CA GLY A 488 56.90 50.21 13.22
C GLY A 488 55.71 50.32 12.25
N PRO A 489 55.96 50.44 10.92
CA PRO A 489 54.91 50.34 9.91
C PRO A 489 54.24 48.96 9.88
N ASN A 490 52.96 48.93 9.48
CA ASN A 490 52.19 47.72 9.19
C ASN A 490 52.10 46.66 10.31
N LEU A 491 52.21 47.05 11.58
CA LEU A 491 52.10 46.14 12.74
C LEU A 491 50.78 45.34 12.81
N SER A 492 49.74 45.74 12.08
CA SER A 492 48.46 45.00 11.95
C SER A 492 48.56 43.76 11.04
N GLY A 493 49.53 43.70 10.13
CA GLY A 493 49.79 42.56 9.25
C GLY A 493 50.55 41.40 9.92
N TYR A 494 50.88 41.55 11.21
CA TYR A 494 51.68 40.59 11.97
C TYR A 494 50.96 40.15 13.24
N ALA A 495 50.98 38.84 13.48
CA ALA A 495 50.71 38.27 14.78
C ALA A 495 51.93 38.52 15.68
N LYS A 496 51.70 39.21 16.80
CA LYS A 496 52.75 39.66 17.73
C LYS A 496 52.67 38.85 19.02
N ALA A 497 53.80 38.34 19.48
CA ALA A 497 53.89 37.63 20.75
C ALA A 497 55.12 38.07 21.55
N ILE A 498 55.01 38.06 22.88
CA ILE A 498 56.13 38.32 23.79
C ILE A 498 56.37 37.12 24.70
N SER A 499 57.64 36.78 24.90
CA SER A 499 58.07 35.77 25.87
C SER A 499 59.12 36.37 26.77
N CYS A 500 58.94 36.29 28.08
CA CYS A 500 59.88 36.78 29.07
C CYS A 500 60.34 35.65 29.98
N THR A 501 61.60 35.69 30.39
CA THR A 501 62.20 34.73 31.31
C THR A 501 63.02 35.48 32.34
N ASP A 502 62.96 35.06 33.60
CA ASP A 502 63.89 35.50 34.65
C ASP A 502 64.94 34.40 34.87
N ALA A 503 66.21 34.71 34.63
CA ALA A 503 67.30 33.74 34.80
C ALA A 503 67.46 33.29 36.27
N ASN A 504 67.04 34.11 37.24
CA ASN A 504 67.11 33.78 38.66
C ASN A 504 65.81 33.19 39.22
N GLY A 505 64.75 33.14 38.41
CA GLY A 505 63.45 32.56 38.79
C GLY A 505 62.70 33.30 39.90
N LEU A 506 63.04 34.57 40.17
CA LEU A 506 62.48 35.39 41.26
C LEU A 506 61.19 36.08 40.82
N GLN A 507 61.11 36.51 39.57
CA GLN A 507 59.93 37.15 39.00
C GLN A 507 58.89 36.10 38.58
N THR A 508 57.72 36.14 39.21
CA THR A 508 56.57 35.32 38.83
C THR A 508 55.67 36.06 37.82
N GLY A 509 54.84 35.31 37.08
CA GLY A 509 53.85 35.90 36.15
C GLY A 509 54.39 36.41 34.81
N LEU A 510 55.63 36.09 34.45
CA LEU A 510 56.20 36.48 33.15
C LEU A 510 55.48 35.80 31.97
N PRO A 511 55.16 36.55 30.88
CA PRO A 511 54.45 35.99 29.73
C PRO A 511 55.27 34.93 28.99
N ARG A 512 54.61 33.83 28.60
CA ARG A 512 55.18 32.77 27.74
C ARG A 512 54.45 32.74 26.41
N ARG A 513 55.07 33.25 25.35
CA ARG A 513 54.45 33.42 24.01
C ARG A 513 53.06 34.08 24.08
N ALA A 514 52.88 35.04 24.97
CA ALA A 514 51.61 35.72 25.13
C ALA A 514 51.38 36.68 23.95
N ALA A 515 50.12 36.83 23.53
CA ALA A 515 49.76 37.84 22.52
C ALA A 515 50.17 39.23 23.00
N PHE A 516 50.85 39.99 22.13
CA PHE A 516 51.41 41.28 22.48
C PHE A 516 50.53 42.42 21.94
N GLY A 517 49.88 43.14 22.85
CA GLY A 517 48.93 44.23 22.55
C GLY A 517 49.56 45.60 22.28
N GLY A 518 50.89 45.67 22.14
CA GLY A 518 51.63 46.93 21.87
C GLY A 518 52.47 47.43 23.04
N SER A 519 52.15 47.00 24.27
CA SER A 519 52.95 47.26 25.46
C SER A 519 52.81 46.11 26.48
N LEU A 520 53.87 45.81 27.22
CA LEU A 520 53.86 44.97 28.41
C LEU A 520 54.31 45.79 29.62
N GLU A 521 53.45 45.94 30.61
CA GLU A 521 53.80 46.52 31.91
C GLU A 521 54.53 45.47 32.77
N LEU A 522 55.62 45.88 33.44
CA LEU A 522 56.47 45.01 34.23
C LEU A 522 57.01 45.74 35.47
N VAL A 523 56.80 45.14 36.66
CA VAL A 523 57.37 45.60 37.93
C VAL A 523 58.38 44.56 38.42
N PRO A 524 59.69 44.77 38.24
CA PRO A 524 60.69 43.78 38.61
C PRO A 524 60.88 43.72 40.14
N VAL A 525 61.01 42.51 40.67
CA VAL A 525 61.36 42.25 42.08
C VAL A 525 62.87 42.26 42.29
N ALA A 526 63.33 42.44 43.53
CA ALA A 526 64.75 42.45 43.87
C ALA A 526 65.46 41.19 43.33
N GLY A 527 66.64 41.38 42.72
CA GLY A 527 67.45 40.32 42.15
C GLY A 527 66.99 39.68 40.83
N ALA A 528 65.79 40.00 40.31
CA ALA A 528 65.30 39.43 39.05
C ALA A 528 66.19 39.80 37.85
N ASP A 529 66.44 38.87 36.92
CA ASP A 529 67.19 39.10 35.69
C ASP A 529 66.33 38.71 34.48
N ILE A 530 65.51 39.66 34.06
CA ILE A 530 64.41 39.45 33.12
C ILE A 530 64.88 39.77 31.70
N SER A 531 64.79 38.79 30.81
CA SER A 531 65.00 38.96 29.38
C SER A 531 63.71 38.63 28.62
N CYS A 532 63.31 39.50 27.71
CA CYS A 532 62.11 39.37 26.89
C CYS A 532 62.44 39.32 25.39
N VAL A 533 61.69 38.49 24.66
CA VAL A 533 61.75 38.37 23.19
C VAL A 533 60.37 38.65 22.60
N LEU A 534 60.29 39.65 21.73
CA LEU A 534 59.10 40.06 21.02
C LEU A 534 59.16 39.55 19.57
N THR A 535 58.24 38.66 19.20
CA THR A 535 58.20 38.00 17.89
C THR A 535 57.08 38.57 17.01
N ASN A 536 57.40 38.95 15.77
CA ASN A 536 56.39 39.25 14.73
C ASN A 536 56.36 38.14 13.70
N THR A 537 55.18 37.58 13.43
CA THR A 537 54.96 36.58 12.38
C THR A 537 53.95 37.14 11.38
N ALA A 538 54.32 37.21 10.10
CA ALA A 538 53.41 37.71 9.06
C ALA A 538 52.15 36.84 8.98
N VAL A 539 50.99 37.48 8.92
CA VAL A 539 49.71 36.78 8.76
C VAL A 539 49.50 36.49 7.27
N GLN A 540 49.64 35.23 6.84
CA GLN A 540 49.23 34.81 5.50
C GLN A 540 47.71 34.79 5.42
N ALA A 541 47.15 35.47 4.42
CA ALA A 541 45.73 35.57 4.15
C ALA A 541 45.46 35.22 2.68
N PRO A 542 45.63 33.95 2.27
CA PRO A 542 45.25 33.50 0.93
C PRO A 542 43.73 33.60 0.76
N GLN A 543 43.26 34.19 -0.34
CA GLN A 543 41.85 34.40 -0.61
C GLN A 543 41.61 34.25 -2.12
N LEU A 544 40.64 33.40 -2.47
CA LEU A 544 40.18 33.18 -3.84
C LEU A 544 38.68 33.44 -3.86
N THR A 545 38.24 34.33 -4.75
CA THR A 545 36.83 34.57 -5.00
C THR A 545 36.46 34.07 -6.39
N PHE A 546 35.20 33.66 -6.57
CA PHE A 546 34.72 33.08 -7.81
C PHE A 546 33.28 33.50 -8.08
N THR A 547 32.99 33.88 -9.32
CA THR A 547 31.63 34.18 -9.79
C THR A 547 31.36 33.52 -11.13
N LYS A 548 30.12 33.07 -11.30
CA LYS A 548 29.58 32.51 -12.54
C LYS A 548 28.34 33.30 -12.95
N MET A 549 28.24 33.64 -14.23
CA MET A 549 27.07 34.27 -14.81
C MET A 549 26.58 33.49 -16.02
N ALA A 550 25.27 33.31 -16.13
CA ALA A 550 24.62 32.75 -17.31
C ALA A 550 24.03 33.89 -18.14
N ASN A 551 24.20 33.81 -19.46
CA ASN A 551 23.56 34.68 -20.43
C ASN A 551 22.57 33.85 -21.26
N PRO A 552 21.25 33.99 -21.01
CA PRO A 552 20.20 33.22 -21.70
C PRO A 552 19.76 33.83 -23.02
N SER A 553 20.45 34.84 -23.55
CA SER A 553 20.04 35.53 -24.80
C SER A 553 19.98 34.62 -26.04
N GLY A 554 20.63 33.45 -26.00
CA GLY A 554 20.53 32.42 -27.04
C GLY A 554 19.36 31.45 -26.87
N ILE A 555 18.45 31.66 -25.91
CA ILE A 555 17.24 30.85 -25.68
C ILE A 555 16.01 31.51 -26.31
N GLN A 556 15.26 30.74 -27.07
CA GLN A 556 14.00 31.14 -27.69
C GLN A 556 12.82 30.99 -26.70
N SER A 557 11.67 31.61 -26.99
CA SER A 557 10.43 31.44 -26.22
C SER A 557 9.28 31.06 -27.14
N PRO A 558 8.76 29.81 -27.09
CA PRO A 558 9.17 28.72 -26.19
C PRO A 558 10.55 28.14 -26.53
N SER A 559 11.23 27.58 -25.52
CA SER A 559 12.62 27.11 -25.64
C SER A 559 12.72 25.91 -26.58
N GLN A 560 13.82 25.81 -27.33
CA GLN A 560 14.06 24.75 -28.29
C GLN A 560 15.36 23.99 -27.98
N VAL A 561 15.37 22.68 -28.22
CA VAL A 561 16.60 21.88 -28.13
C VAL A 561 17.65 22.47 -29.06
N GLY A 562 18.87 22.66 -28.54
CA GLY A 562 19.97 23.30 -29.24
C GLY A 562 20.09 24.80 -29.03
N ASP A 563 19.11 25.46 -28.39
CA ASP A 563 19.29 26.83 -27.88
C ASP A 563 20.51 26.90 -26.96
N VAL A 564 21.27 28.01 -26.98
CA VAL A 564 22.58 28.08 -26.33
C VAL A 564 22.59 29.03 -25.15
N ILE A 565 23.03 28.54 -23.99
CA ILE A 565 23.38 29.35 -22.82
C ILE A 565 24.88 29.63 -22.86
N SER A 566 25.26 30.91 -22.77
CA SER A 566 26.67 31.29 -22.62
C SER A 566 26.99 31.55 -21.15
N TYR A 567 28.05 30.94 -20.64
CA TYR A 567 28.54 31.14 -19.27
C TYR A 567 29.83 31.96 -19.27
N THR A 568 29.91 32.90 -18.33
CA THR A 568 31.14 33.63 -18.00
C THR A 568 31.54 33.31 -16.58
N PHE A 569 32.80 32.93 -16.39
CA PHE A 569 33.40 32.61 -15.10
C PHE A 569 34.49 33.63 -14.78
N THR A 570 34.59 34.04 -13.52
CA THR A 570 35.62 34.97 -13.06
C THR A 570 36.19 34.46 -11.74
N ALA A 571 37.50 34.27 -11.65
CA ALA A 571 38.19 33.92 -10.41
C ALA A 571 39.25 34.97 -10.08
N ALA A 572 39.27 35.48 -8.84
CA ALA A 572 40.19 36.54 -8.42
C ALA A 572 40.93 36.19 -7.13
N ASN A 573 42.24 36.48 -7.09
CA ASN A 573 43.04 36.36 -5.87
C ASN A 573 42.95 37.65 -5.06
N ASN A 574 42.10 37.66 -4.04
CA ASN A 574 41.91 38.80 -3.14
C ASN A 574 42.83 38.72 -1.91
N GLY A 575 43.72 37.73 -1.86
CA GLY A 575 44.64 37.48 -0.75
C GLY A 575 45.97 38.23 -0.87
N ASN A 576 46.85 38.02 0.11
CA ASN A 576 48.17 38.65 0.16
C ASN A 576 49.34 37.72 -0.24
N VAL A 577 49.04 36.54 -0.79
CA VAL A 577 50.03 35.58 -1.32
C VAL A 577 49.64 35.12 -2.72
N ALA A 578 50.62 34.73 -3.54
CA ALA A 578 50.36 34.19 -4.87
C ALA A 578 49.64 32.83 -4.79
N LEU A 579 48.67 32.59 -5.68
CA LEU A 579 47.98 31.32 -5.83
C LEU A 579 48.46 30.63 -7.10
N SER A 580 48.80 29.34 -7.01
CA SER A 580 49.25 28.50 -8.13
C SER A 580 48.28 27.34 -8.38
N GLY A 581 48.30 26.74 -9.58
CA GLY A 581 47.36 25.69 -9.94
C GLY A 581 45.90 26.17 -9.94
N VAL A 582 45.68 27.44 -10.29
CA VAL A 582 44.33 27.99 -10.36
C VAL A 582 43.57 27.33 -11.51
N VAL A 583 42.45 26.70 -11.20
CA VAL A 583 41.59 26.02 -12.19
C VAL A 583 40.12 26.26 -11.83
N ILE A 584 39.28 26.32 -12.86
CA ILE A 584 37.82 26.39 -12.73
C ILE A 584 37.29 25.04 -13.15
N ASP A 585 36.54 24.40 -12.27
CA ASP A 585 35.89 23.11 -12.51
C ASP A 585 34.39 23.30 -12.60
N ASP A 586 33.81 22.93 -13.74
CA ASP A 586 32.38 22.94 -14.00
C ASP A 586 31.94 21.54 -14.47
N PRO A 587 31.28 20.76 -13.61
CA PRO A 587 30.89 19.38 -13.91
C PRO A 587 29.66 19.26 -14.82
N LEU A 588 29.09 20.35 -15.37
CA LEU A 588 27.93 20.24 -16.26
C LEU A 588 28.26 19.43 -17.51
N ALA A 589 27.67 18.25 -17.62
CA ALA A 589 27.83 17.37 -18.76
C ALA A 589 27.35 18.05 -20.05
N GLY A 590 28.18 18.05 -21.11
CA GLY A 590 27.85 18.70 -22.39
C GLY A 590 28.22 20.18 -22.46
N LEU A 591 28.77 20.77 -21.39
CA LEU A 591 29.39 22.10 -21.45
C LEU A 591 30.62 22.08 -22.37
N SER A 592 30.79 23.11 -23.18
CA SER A 592 32.00 23.27 -24.01
C SER A 592 33.26 23.42 -23.15
N PRO A 593 34.47 23.13 -23.69
CA PRO A 593 35.71 23.44 -22.98
C PRO A 593 35.78 24.90 -22.55
N LEU A 594 36.28 25.15 -21.33
CA LEU A 594 36.48 26.51 -20.82
C LEU A 594 37.61 27.20 -21.59
N VAL A 595 37.33 28.39 -22.11
CA VAL A 595 38.32 29.24 -22.79
C VAL A 595 38.79 30.33 -21.83
N TYR A 596 40.02 30.21 -21.31
CA TYR A 596 40.59 31.12 -20.33
C TYR A 596 41.25 32.37 -20.94
N THR A 597 41.13 33.49 -20.24
CA THR A 597 41.91 34.72 -20.47
C THR A 597 42.67 35.06 -19.18
N TRP A 598 43.96 34.70 -19.14
CA TRP A 598 44.83 34.93 -17.98
C TRP A 598 45.43 36.34 -17.97
N PRO A 599 45.57 36.98 -16.80
CA PRO A 599 46.26 38.28 -16.67
C PRO A 599 47.78 38.15 -16.79
N GLY A 600 48.32 36.94 -16.60
CA GLY A 600 49.75 36.64 -16.63
C GLY A 600 50.01 35.18 -16.99
N THR A 601 50.86 34.50 -16.20
CA THR A 601 51.22 33.09 -16.45
C THR A 601 50.01 32.18 -16.23
N PRO A 602 49.65 31.30 -17.19
CA PRO A 602 48.55 30.36 -17.02
C PRO A 602 48.65 29.54 -15.73
N GLY A 603 47.55 29.46 -14.99
CA GLY A 603 47.46 28.71 -13.73
C GLY A 603 47.98 29.46 -12.49
N THR A 604 48.42 30.72 -12.61
CA THR A 604 48.88 31.54 -11.49
C THR A 604 48.06 32.83 -11.37
N LEU A 605 47.69 33.21 -10.14
CA LEU A 605 47.14 34.53 -9.82
C LEU A 605 47.94 35.18 -8.69
N LEU A 606 48.57 36.32 -8.98
CA LEU A 606 49.19 37.18 -7.96
C LEU A 606 48.11 37.92 -7.15
N PRO A 607 48.43 38.43 -5.95
CA PRO A 607 47.54 39.31 -5.19
C PRO A 607 46.94 40.43 -6.05
N GLY A 608 45.60 40.49 -6.14
CA GLY A 608 44.84 41.46 -6.92
C GLY A 608 44.53 41.07 -8.37
N GLU A 609 45.07 39.96 -8.89
CA GLU A 609 44.83 39.51 -10.27
C GLU A 609 43.51 38.72 -10.42
N THR A 610 42.93 38.79 -11.61
CA THR A 610 41.68 38.09 -12.00
C THR A 610 41.87 37.32 -13.30
N VAL A 611 41.39 36.08 -13.37
CA VAL A 611 41.24 35.30 -14.61
C VAL A 611 39.77 35.20 -14.98
N THR A 612 39.45 35.30 -16.27
CA THR A 612 38.11 35.02 -16.80
C THR A 612 38.12 33.79 -17.68
N ALA A 613 37.00 33.07 -17.74
CA ALA A 613 36.78 32.00 -18.71
C ALA A 613 35.36 32.05 -19.29
N THR A 614 35.17 31.54 -20.50
CA THR A 614 33.85 31.38 -21.11
C THR A 614 33.62 29.95 -21.57
N ALA A 615 32.35 29.51 -21.53
CA ALA A 615 31.90 28.24 -22.10
C ALA A 615 30.44 28.36 -22.55
N THR A 616 29.99 27.47 -23.43
CA THR A 616 28.61 27.42 -23.92
C THR A 616 27.98 26.06 -23.65
N TYR A 617 26.67 26.05 -23.43
CA TYR A 617 25.88 24.84 -23.25
C TYR A 617 24.66 24.89 -24.19
N ALA A 618 24.55 23.89 -25.07
CA ALA A 618 23.38 23.71 -25.92
C ALA A 618 22.32 22.90 -25.14
N ILE A 619 21.16 23.48 -24.89
CA ILE A 619 20.13 22.84 -24.07
C ILE A 619 19.59 21.57 -24.75
N THR A 620 19.36 20.54 -23.95
CA THR A 620 18.87 19.23 -24.37
C THR A 620 17.36 19.11 -24.16
N GLN A 621 16.74 18.05 -24.69
CA GLN A 621 15.31 17.80 -24.44
C GLN A 621 15.02 17.60 -22.95
N ALA A 622 15.93 16.96 -22.21
CA ALA A 622 15.77 16.77 -20.77
C ALA A 622 15.74 18.11 -20.01
N ASP A 623 16.50 19.11 -20.47
CA ASP A 623 16.49 20.45 -19.89
C ASP A 623 15.14 21.14 -20.13
N VAL A 624 14.61 21.07 -21.35
CA VAL A 624 13.29 21.66 -21.68
C VAL A 624 12.18 20.97 -20.90
N ASP A 625 12.24 19.64 -20.74
CA ASP A 625 11.32 18.86 -19.94
C ASP A 625 11.40 19.20 -18.44
N ALA A 626 12.62 19.43 -17.91
CA ALA A 626 12.85 19.92 -16.55
C ALA A 626 12.34 21.36 -16.36
N GLY A 627 12.48 22.19 -17.40
CA GLY A 627 12.06 23.60 -17.41
C GLY A 627 13.13 24.58 -16.97
N HIS A 628 14.35 24.11 -16.76
CA HIS A 628 15.47 24.96 -16.36
C HIS A 628 16.80 24.23 -16.60
N VAL A 629 17.89 24.98 -16.66
CA VAL A 629 19.27 24.46 -16.64
C VAL A 629 19.97 24.98 -15.39
N ALA A 630 20.13 24.10 -14.41
CA ALA A 630 20.94 24.37 -13.23
C ALA A 630 22.41 24.05 -13.54
N ASN A 631 23.29 25.04 -13.37
CA ASN A 631 24.71 24.89 -13.61
C ASN A 631 25.52 25.46 -12.44
N SER A 632 26.50 24.71 -11.92
CA SER A 632 27.32 25.08 -10.75
C SER A 632 28.78 24.81 -11.02
N ALA A 633 29.67 25.73 -10.65
CA ALA A 633 31.11 25.57 -10.81
C ALA A 633 31.87 26.02 -9.55
N VAL A 634 33.10 25.58 -9.40
CA VAL A 634 34.03 26.02 -8.35
C VAL A 634 35.34 26.48 -8.97
N ALA A 635 36.08 27.34 -8.27
CA ALA A 635 37.48 27.59 -8.56
C ALA A 635 38.35 27.07 -7.43
N THR A 636 39.50 26.50 -7.77
CA THR A 636 40.52 26.11 -6.80
C THR A 636 41.83 26.85 -7.05
N GLY A 637 42.65 27.01 -6.01
CA GLY A 637 44.00 27.58 -6.14
C GLY A 637 44.85 27.31 -4.91
N ASN A 638 46.13 27.03 -5.11
CA ASN A 638 47.05 26.61 -4.05
C ASN A 638 47.85 27.80 -3.51
N PRO A 639 47.71 28.16 -2.22
CA PRO A 639 48.61 29.11 -1.58
C PRO A 639 50.01 28.49 -1.38
N PRO A 640 51.05 29.30 -1.09
CA PRO A 640 52.41 28.79 -0.90
C PRO A 640 52.56 27.85 0.30
N THR A 641 51.71 28.03 1.32
CA THR A 641 51.58 27.13 2.47
C THR A 641 50.10 27.01 2.87
N GLY A 642 49.70 25.84 3.39
CA GLY A 642 48.31 25.53 3.75
C GLY A 642 47.58 24.69 2.68
N PRO A 643 46.33 24.27 2.95
CA PRO A 643 45.56 23.50 1.98
C PRO A 643 45.18 24.34 0.75
N PRO A 644 44.91 23.71 -0.41
CA PRO A 644 44.30 24.35 -1.55
C PRO A 644 43.03 25.12 -1.15
N LEU A 645 42.87 26.34 -1.66
CA LEU A 645 41.61 27.05 -1.59
C LEU A 645 40.64 26.43 -2.58
N THR A 646 39.40 26.24 -2.16
CA THR A 646 38.25 25.93 -3.02
C THR A 646 37.17 26.95 -2.70
N THR A 647 36.66 27.65 -3.70
CA THR A 647 35.57 28.59 -3.49
C THR A 647 34.27 27.84 -3.22
N PRO A 648 33.31 28.44 -2.50
CA PRO A 648 31.94 27.96 -2.55
C PRO A 648 31.47 27.85 -4.01
N PRO A 649 30.63 26.86 -4.34
CA PRO A 649 30.08 26.73 -5.69
C PRO A 649 29.29 27.98 -6.07
N SER A 650 29.57 28.53 -7.25
CA SER A 650 28.77 29.60 -7.86
C SER A 650 27.82 28.96 -8.87
N GLY A 651 26.53 29.06 -8.55
CA GLY A 651 25.44 28.45 -9.33
C GLY A 651 24.63 29.47 -10.11
N THR A 652 24.09 29.03 -11.23
CA THR A 652 23.09 29.76 -12.02
C THR A 652 21.97 28.79 -12.36
N ASP A 653 20.72 29.24 -12.28
CA ASP A 653 19.58 28.46 -12.71
C ASP A 653 18.84 29.22 -13.81
N THR A 654 18.93 28.70 -15.04
CA THR A 654 18.39 29.37 -16.22
C THR A 654 17.02 28.81 -16.55
N PRO A 655 15.91 29.55 -16.35
CA PRO A 655 14.58 29.05 -16.62
C PRO A 655 14.34 28.88 -18.13
N LEU A 656 13.63 27.80 -18.49
CA LEU A 656 13.22 27.48 -19.85
C LEU A 656 11.69 27.55 -19.94
N THR A 657 11.19 28.22 -20.98
CA THR A 657 9.75 28.31 -21.26
C THR A 657 9.25 26.99 -21.85
N LYS A 658 8.35 26.31 -21.13
CA LYS A 658 7.61 25.11 -21.60
C LYS A 658 6.32 25.52 -22.32
N ALA A 659 5.99 24.83 -23.39
CA ALA A 659 4.78 24.97 -24.19
C ALA A 659 4.30 23.58 -24.65
N PRO A 660 3.67 22.79 -23.76
CA PRO A 660 3.09 21.51 -24.15
C PRO A 660 1.91 21.71 -25.10
N ALA A 661 1.86 20.94 -26.17
CA ALA A 661 0.76 20.96 -27.13
C ALA A 661 0.62 19.60 -27.83
N LEU A 662 -0.61 19.20 -28.08
CA LEU A 662 -0.96 17.95 -28.73
C LEU A 662 -1.98 18.23 -29.82
N GLN A 663 -1.79 17.65 -30.99
CA GLN A 663 -2.71 17.72 -32.12
C GLN A 663 -3.30 16.34 -32.37
N PHE A 664 -4.59 16.27 -32.70
CA PHE A 664 -5.30 15.03 -32.96
C PHE A 664 -6.08 15.09 -34.27
N SER A 665 -6.07 13.99 -35.02
CA SER A 665 -6.88 13.83 -36.22
C SER A 665 -7.42 12.40 -36.31
N LYS A 666 -8.62 12.29 -36.88
CA LYS A 666 -9.33 11.03 -37.09
C LYS A 666 -9.84 11.00 -38.53
N MET A 667 -9.64 9.87 -39.20
CA MET A 667 -10.13 9.64 -40.56
C MET A 667 -10.87 8.32 -40.61
N ALA A 668 -11.93 8.27 -41.41
CA ALA A 668 -12.71 7.07 -41.70
C ALA A 668 -12.43 6.62 -43.14
N ASP A 669 -11.96 5.39 -43.32
CA ASP A 669 -11.87 4.74 -44.61
C ASP A 669 -13.14 3.91 -44.85
N THR A 670 -13.88 4.31 -45.90
CA THR A 670 -15.19 3.75 -46.29
C THR A 670 -15.10 2.91 -47.56
N SER A 671 -13.88 2.60 -48.03
CA SER A 671 -13.65 1.84 -49.26
C SER A 671 -14.21 0.41 -49.21
N ALA A 672 -14.36 -0.16 -48.02
CA ALA A 672 -14.91 -1.50 -47.78
C ALA A 672 -16.43 -1.52 -47.52
N ILE A 673 -17.15 -0.42 -47.74
CA ILE A 673 -18.62 -0.35 -47.61
C ILE A 673 -19.28 -0.59 -48.97
N HIS A 674 -20.24 -1.50 -49.04
CA HIS A 674 -21.07 -1.72 -50.22
C HIS A 674 -22.01 -0.53 -50.49
N LYS A 675 -22.51 -0.40 -51.73
CA LYS A 675 -23.44 0.66 -52.13
C LYS A 675 -24.70 0.06 -52.76
N PRO A 676 -25.82 -0.08 -52.04
CA PRO A 676 -26.04 0.36 -50.65
C PRO A 676 -25.34 -0.53 -49.60
N ALA A 677 -25.14 -0.01 -48.39
CA ALA A 677 -24.40 -0.68 -47.32
C ALA A 677 -25.14 -1.92 -46.81
N VAL A 678 -24.39 -2.94 -46.39
CA VAL A 678 -24.91 -4.17 -45.76
C VAL A 678 -24.32 -4.37 -44.37
N VAL A 679 -25.05 -5.10 -43.52
CA VAL A 679 -24.58 -5.43 -42.16
C VAL A 679 -23.26 -6.21 -42.25
N GLY A 680 -22.27 -5.77 -41.47
CA GLY A 680 -20.93 -6.34 -41.45
C GLY A 680 -19.91 -5.61 -42.32
N ASP A 681 -20.32 -4.65 -43.15
CA ASP A 681 -19.39 -3.74 -43.85
C ASP A 681 -18.47 -3.05 -42.85
N VAL A 682 -17.19 -2.88 -43.19
CA VAL A 682 -16.19 -2.41 -42.23
C VAL A 682 -15.75 -0.98 -42.54
N ILE A 683 -15.84 -0.11 -41.54
CA ILE A 683 -15.18 1.21 -41.53
C ILE A 683 -13.83 1.05 -40.83
N THR A 684 -12.74 1.45 -41.48
CA THR A 684 -11.42 1.49 -40.82
C THR A 684 -11.12 2.91 -40.37
N TYR A 685 -11.04 3.12 -39.06
CA TYR A 685 -10.64 4.40 -38.47
C TYR A 685 -9.11 4.45 -38.31
N THR A 686 -8.52 5.56 -38.77
CA THR A 686 -7.13 5.90 -38.50
C THR A 686 -7.08 7.14 -37.62
N PHE A 687 -6.43 7.00 -36.46
CA PHE A 687 -6.20 8.08 -35.50
C PHE A 687 -4.73 8.49 -35.56
N THR A 688 -4.46 9.79 -35.57
CA THR A 688 -3.08 10.31 -35.50
C THR A 688 -3.01 11.36 -34.41
N ALA A 689 -2.14 11.13 -33.43
CA ALA A 689 -1.83 12.10 -32.39
C ALA A 689 -0.38 12.56 -32.54
N ARG A 690 -0.17 13.88 -32.57
CA ARG A 690 1.15 14.50 -32.77
C ARG A 690 1.47 15.45 -31.64
N ASN A 691 2.63 15.29 -31.01
CA ASN A 691 3.13 16.28 -30.06
C ASN A 691 3.65 17.50 -30.84
N THR A 692 2.93 18.62 -30.75
CA THR A 692 3.30 19.88 -31.41
C THR A 692 3.94 20.88 -30.43
N GLY A 693 4.10 20.49 -29.16
CA GLY A 693 4.77 21.29 -28.15
C GLY A 693 6.29 21.08 -28.14
N ASN A 694 6.95 21.66 -27.15
CA ASN A 694 8.40 21.56 -26.96
C ASN A 694 8.84 20.63 -25.80
N VAL A 695 7.90 19.99 -25.11
CA VAL A 695 8.18 19.02 -24.04
C VAL A 695 7.72 17.62 -24.42
N LYS A 696 8.37 16.60 -23.87
CA LYS A 696 7.93 15.21 -23.97
C LYS A 696 6.55 15.03 -23.33
N LEU A 697 5.64 14.36 -24.04
CA LEU A 697 4.36 13.92 -23.48
C LEU A 697 4.44 12.44 -23.11
N THR A 698 3.87 12.10 -21.95
CA THR A 698 3.76 10.73 -21.44
C THR A 698 2.29 10.36 -21.24
N ASN A 699 1.97 9.09 -21.01
CA ASN A 699 0.59 8.59 -20.91
C ASN A 699 -0.29 9.04 -22.08
N VAL A 700 0.29 9.09 -23.28
CA VAL A 700 -0.46 9.45 -24.48
C VAL A 700 -1.44 8.31 -24.79
N SER A 701 -2.73 8.60 -24.73
CA SER A 701 -3.80 7.60 -24.86
C SER A 701 -4.95 8.14 -25.69
N ILE A 702 -5.39 7.35 -26.65
CA ILE A 702 -6.58 7.63 -27.47
C ILE A 702 -7.74 6.83 -26.89
N ASP A 703 -8.85 7.51 -26.63
CA ASP A 703 -10.10 6.92 -26.18
C ASP A 703 -11.19 7.15 -27.22
N ASP A 704 -11.83 6.07 -27.66
CA ASP A 704 -12.95 6.08 -28.60
C ASP A 704 -14.10 5.26 -28.00
N PRO A 705 -15.17 5.90 -27.54
CA PRO A 705 -16.30 5.23 -26.89
C PRO A 705 -17.29 4.57 -27.86
N LEU A 706 -17.02 4.51 -29.17
CA LEU A 706 -17.92 3.86 -30.12
C LEU A 706 -18.09 2.37 -29.78
N ALA A 707 -19.30 2.01 -29.35
CA ALA A 707 -19.62 0.62 -28.99
C ALA A 707 -19.45 -0.30 -30.21
N GLY A 708 -18.72 -1.40 -30.06
CA GLY A 708 -18.44 -2.35 -31.15
C GLY A 708 -17.20 -2.03 -31.99
N LEU A 709 -16.48 -0.95 -31.69
CA LEU A 709 -15.16 -0.67 -32.26
C LEU A 709 -14.14 -1.73 -31.79
N SER A 710 -13.27 -2.20 -32.68
CA SER A 710 -12.18 -3.10 -32.31
C SER A 710 -11.16 -2.41 -31.39
N PRO A 711 -10.32 -3.17 -30.65
CA PRO A 711 -9.20 -2.59 -29.92
C PRO A 711 -8.32 -1.73 -30.82
N LEU A 712 -7.86 -0.59 -30.31
CA LEU A 712 -6.93 0.28 -31.02
C LEU A 712 -5.57 -0.40 -31.14
N VAL A 713 -5.08 -0.55 -32.37
CA VAL A 713 -3.74 -1.06 -32.68
C VAL A 713 -2.81 0.12 -32.91
N TYR A 714 -1.93 0.38 -31.96
CA TYR A 714 -0.98 1.50 -31.99
C TYR A 714 0.30 1.18 -32.75
N SER A 715 0.83 2.18 -33.45
CA SER A 715 2.17 2.21 -34.04
C SER A 715 2.91 3.42 -33.49
N TRP A 716 3.68 3.20 -32.42
CA TRP A 716 4.48 4.23 -31.74
C TRP A 716 5.79 4.50 -32.48
N PRO A 717 6.27 5.75 -32.52
CA PRO A 717 7.58 6.10 -33.09
C PRO A 717 8.75 5.67 -32.16
N GLY A 718 8.48 5.45 -30.88
CA GLY A 718 9.44 5.05 -29.86
C GLY A 718 8.77 4.28 -28.71
N THR A 719 9.06 4.65 -27.46
CA THR A 719 8.48 4.03 -26.26
C THR A 719 6.95 4.14 -26.26
N PRO A 720 6.20 3.05 -26.04
CA PRO A 720 4.75 3.10 -25.94
C PRO A 720 4.26 4.10 -24.88
N GLY A 721 3.29 4.95 -25.25
CA GLY A 721 2.71 5.97 -24.38
C GLY A 721 3.48 7.29 -24.32
N GLU A 722 4.60 7.42 -25.04
CA GLU A 722 5.43 8.62 -25.05
C GLU A 722 5.50 9.26 -26.44
N LEU A 723 5.50 10.59 -26.50
CA LEU A 723 5.79 11.37 -27.72
C LEU A 723 6.77 12.49 -27.40
N LEU A 724 7.96 12.45 -28.00
CA LEU A 724 8.87 13.60 -28.02
C LEU A 724 8.30 14.72 -28.91
N PRO A 725 8.75 15.97 -28.74
CA PRO A 725 8.39 17.06 -29.64
C PRO A 725 8.53 16.69 -31.11
N GLY A 726 7.46 16.89 -31.88
CA GLY A 726 7.39 16.63 -33.31
C GLY A 726 7.02 15.20 -33.71
N GLU A 727 7.09 14.24 -32.79
CA GLU A 727 6.72 12.84 -33.03
C GLU A 727 5.20 12.65 -33.14
N SER A 728 4.79 11.57 -33.82
CA SER A 728 3.38 11.20 -33.98
C SER A 728 3.18 9.71 -33.76
N VAL A 729 2.10 9.37 -33.06
CA VAL A 729 1.59 7.99 -32.96
C VAL A 729 0.38 7.85 -33.86
N THR A 730 0.29 6.71 -34.54
CA THR A 730 -0.92 6.33 -35.28
C THR A 730 -1.58 5.15 -34.60
N ALA A 731 -2.91 5.11 -34.59
CA ALA A 731 -3.68 3.95 -34.15
C ALA A 731 -4.74 3.61 -35.20
N LYS A 732 -5.03 2.32 -35.36
CA LYS A 732 -6.11 1.84 -36.23
C LYS A 732 -7.12 1.01 -35.45
N ALA A 733 -8.39 1.18 -35.77
CA ALA A 733 -9.47 0.32 -35.30
C ALA A 733 -10.53 0.17 -36.38
N THR A 734 -11.24 -0.96 -36.37
CA THR A 734 -12.28 -1.29 -37.35
C THR A 734 -13.64 -1.34 -36.66
N TYR A 735 -14.67 -0.84 -37.33
CA TYR A 735 -16.06 -0.92 -36.90
C TYR A 735 -16.89 -1.63 -37.95
N ALA A 736 -17.60 -2.69 -37.55
CA ALA A 736 -18.53 -3.42 -38.41
C ALA A 736 -19.92 -2.76 -38.33
N ILE A 737 -20.42 -2.29 -39.47
CA ILE A 737 -21.71 -1.62 -39.60
C ILE A 737 -22.84 -2.55 -39.15
N THR A 738 -23.71 -2.04 -38.29
CA THR A 738 -24.87 -2.75 -37.75
C THR A 738 -26.15 -2.38 -38.51
N GLN A 739 -27.22 -3.15 -38.28
CA GLN A 739 -28.53 -2.83 -38.85
C GLN A 739 -29.09 -1.49 -38.32
N ALA A 740 -28.73 -1.11 -37.09
CA ALA A 740 -29.15 0.16 -36.49
C ALA A 740 -28.49 1.33 -37.22
N ASP A 741 -27.20 1.22 -37.58
CA ASP A 741 -26.47 2.25 -38.32
C ASP A 741 -27.09 2.52 -39.69
N ILE A 742 -27.37 1.45 -40.45
CA ILE A 742 -28.00 1.55 -41.77
C ILE A 742 -29.38 2.20 -41.66
N SER A 743 -30.14 1.87 -40.60
CA SER A 743 -31.46 2.45 -40.35
C SER A 743 -31.39 3.91 -39.92
N ALA A 744 -30.34 4.31 -39.19
CA ALA A 744 -30.05 5.70 -38.83
C ALA A 744 -29.47 6.51 -40.00
N GLY A 745 -29.04 5.85 -41.07
CA GLY A 745 -28.50 6.47 -42.29
C GLY A 745 -27.10 7.05 -42.13
N HIS A 746 -26.39 6.77 -41.03
CA HIS A 746 -25.01 7.21 -40.83
C HIS A 746 -24.34 6.53 -39.62
N VAL A 747 -23.01 6.62 -39.54
CA VAL A 747 -22.20 6.25 -38.37
C VAL A 747 -21.41 7.47 -37.90
N VAL A 748 -21.82 8.06 -36.76
CA VAL A 748 -21.05 9.09 -36.06
C VAL A 748 -20.01 8.43 -35.18
N ASN A 749 -18.76 8.85 -35.30
CA ASN A 749 -17.70 8.40 -34.42
C ASN A 749 -16.87 9.59 -33.90
N SER A 750 -16.64 9.66 -32.59
CA SER A 750 -15.88 10.72 -31.91
C SER A 750 -14.82 10.09 -31.01
N ALA A 751 -13.57 10.53 -31.09
CA ALA A 751 -12.50 10.07 -30.21
C ALA A 751 -11.77 11.24 -29.58
N THR A 752 -11.17 11.00 -28.41
CA THR A 752 -10.31 11.96 -27.73
C THR A 752 -8.90 11.41 -27.60
N VAL A 753 -7.92 12.29 -27.44
CA VAL A 753 -6.57 11.90 -27.05
C VAL A 753 -6.13 12.78 -25.90
N THR A 754 -5.37 12.22 -24.97
CA THR A 754 -4.74 12.97 -23.89
C THR A 754 -3.26 12.68 -23.87
N GLY A 755 -2.45 13.60 -23.34
CA GLY A 755 -1.03 13.38 -23.08
C GLY A 755 -0.57 14.26 -21.92
N ALA A 756 0.21 13.70 -20.99
CA ALA A 756 0.69 14.40 -19.80
C ALA A 756 2.08 15.01 -20.06
N PRO A 757 2.26 16.34 -19.95
CA PRO A 757 3.58 16.95 -19.92
C PRO A 757 4.30 16.63 -18.59
N PRO A 758 5.62 16.89 -18.47
CA PRO A 758 6.38 16.58 -17.25
C PRO A 758 5.87 17.35 -16.02
N THR A 759 5.32 18.54 -16.23
CA THR A 759 4.72 19.41 -15.20
C THR A 759 3.47 20.09 -15.76
N GLY A 760 2.42 20.21 -14.96
CA GLY A 760 1.15 20.82 -15.36
C GLY A 760 0.06 19.81 -15.73
N PRO A 761 -1.15 20.27 -16.10
CA PRO A 761 -2.24 19.39 -16.48
C PRO A 761 -1.96 18.68 -17.81
N ALA A 762 -2.58 17.52 -18.01
CA ALA A 762 -2.56 16.84 -19.30
C ALA A 762 -3.17 17.72 -20.39
N VAL A 763 -2.61 17.63 -21.60
CA VAL A 763 -3.13 18.32 -22.78
C VAL A 763 -4.13 17.42 -23.50
N THR A 764 -5.29 18.00 -23.80
CA THR A 764 -6.40 17.34 -24.49
C THR A 764 -6.86 18.26 -25.62
N PRO A 765 -6.47 18.00 -26.88
CA PRO A 765 -6.98 18.76 -28.02
C PRO A 765 -8.49 18.49 -28.24
N PRO A 766 -9.14 19.27 -29.11
CA PRO A 766 -10.51 18.98 -29.53
C PRO A 766 -10.67 17.52 -30.02
N PRO A 767 -11.82 16.87 -29.75
CA PRO A 767 -12.09 15.52 -30.23
C PRO A 767 -12.00 15.41 -31.76
N GLY A 768 -11.50 14.29 -32.26
CA GLY A 768 -11.57 13.94 -33.68
C GLY A 768 -12.90 13.28 -34.00
N THR A 769 -13.68 13.87 -34.90
CA THR A 769 -15.01 13.37 -35.28
C THR A 769 -15.07 12.99 -36.76
N THR A 770 -15.86 11.96 -37.06
CA THR A 770 -16.20 11.54 -38.42
C THR A 770 -17.68 11.17 -38.47
N ASP A 771 -18.36 11.53 -39.54
CA ASP A 771 -19.74 11.13 -39.82
C ASP A 771 -19.76 10.40 -41.17
N THR A 772 -19.99 9.10 -41.13
CA THR A 772 -20.00 8.25 -42.33
C THR A 772 -21.44 8.05 -42.79
N PRO A 773 -21.89 8.71 -43.88
CA PRO A 773 -23.26 8.55 -44.35
C PRO A 773 -23.49 7.16 -44.94
N LEU A 774 -24.63 6.55 -44.59
CA LEU A 774 -25.12 5.29 -45.13
C LEU A 774 -26.45 5.57 -45.83
N THR A 775 -26.70 4.97 -46.99
CA THR A 775 -27.97 5.19 -47.72
C THR A 775 -28.97 4.09 -47.38
N PRO A 776 -30.09 4.39 -46.70
CA PRO A 776 -31.22 3.47 -46.59
C PRO A 776 -31.83 3.23 -47.98
N ALA A 777 -31.98 1.96 -48.35
CA ALA A 777 -32.53 1.50 -49.62
C ALA A 777 -33.58 0.41 -49.32
N PRO A 778 -34.81 0.78 -48.94
CA PRO A 778 -35.88 -0.18 -48.70
C PRO A 778 -36.36 -0.84 -50.00
N GLY A 779 -36.72 -2.11 -49.92
CA GLY A 779 -37.17 -2.88 -51.08
C GLY A 779 -38.01 -4.07 -50.64
N LEU A 780 -39.07 -4.35 -51.38
CA LEU A 780 -40.00 -5.44 -51.09
C LEU A 780 -40.40 -6.09 -52.41
N GLN A 781 -40.57 -7.40 -52.40
CA GLN A 781 -41.02 -8.19 -53.54
C GLN A 781 -42.19 -9.07 -53.12
N LEU A 782 -43.18 -9.25 -53.99
CA LEU A 782 -44.28 -10.21 -53.83
C LEU A 782 -44.32 -11.16 -55.02
N THR A 783 -44.42 -12.45 -54.75
CA THR A 783 -44.75 -13.49 -55.73
C THR A 783 -46.05 -14.16 -55.32
N LYS A 784 -46.98 -14.28 -56.26
CA LYS A 784 -48.26 -14.97 -56.08
C LYS A 784 -48.36 -16.11 -57.08
N THR A 785 -48.79 -17.28 -56.64
CA THR A 785 -49.01 -18.45 -57.50
C THR A 785 -50.36 -19.09 -57.18
N ALA A 786 -51.01 -19.64 -58.20
CA ALA A 786 -52.25 -20.39 -58.08
C ALA A 786 -51.97 -21.87 -58.33
N ASP A 787 -52.46 -22.72 -57.44
CA ASP A 787 -52.47 -24.17 -57.61
C ASP A 787 -53.91 -24.63 -57.85
N SER A 788 -54.19 -25.03 -59.09
CA SER A 788 -55.48 -25.55 -59.55
C SER A 788 -55.52 -27.07 -59.66
N SER A 789 -54.56 -27.79 -59.06
CA SER A 789 -54.51 -29.26 -59.10
C SER A 789 -55.74 -29.94 -58.48
N SER A 790 -56.47 -29.22 -57.61
CA SER A 790 -57.74 -29.67 -57.00
C SER A 790 -58.99 -29.23 -57.78
N VAL A 791 -58.82 -28.65 -58.97
CA VAL A 791 -59.90 -28.30 -59.88
C VAL A 791 -60.12 -29.46 -60.86
N GLN A 792 -61.38 -29.92 -60.98
CA GLN A 792 -61.74 -30.99 -61.90
C GLN A 792 -61.76 -30.46 -63.35
N ASP A 793 -61.64 -31.37 -64.32
CA ASP A 793 -61.82 -31.05 -65.75
C ASP A 793 -62.93 -31.94 -66.34
N PRO A 794 -64.13 -31.39 -66.63
CA PRO A 794 -64.51 -29.98 -66.53
C PRO A 794 -64.74 -29.50 -65.09
N ALA A 795 -64.55 -28.20 -64.87
CA ALA A 795 -64.63 -27.57 -63.55
C ALA A 795 -66.03 -27.67 -62.93
N LYS A 796 -66.10 -27.83 -61.61
CA LYS A 796 -67.34 -27.87 -60.83
C LYS A 796 -67.37 -26.81 -59.74
N VAL A 797 -68.58 -26.31 -59.45
CA VAL A 797 -68.80 -25.39 -58.33
C VAL A 797 -68.31 -26.05 -57.03
N GLY A 798 -67.48 -25.32 -56.28
CA GLY A 798 -66.88 -25.78 -55.04
C GLY A 798 -65.48 -26.39 -55.19
N ASP A 799 -64.98 -26.62 -56.41
CA ASP A 799 -63.57 -26.96 -56.64
C ASP A 799 -62.65 -25.87 -56.07
N VAL A 800 -61.50 -26.24 -55.51
CA VAL A 800 -60.65 -25.32 -54.74
C VAL A 800 -59.36 -24.96 -55.48
N ILE A 801 -59.09 -23.67 -55.61
CA ILE A 801 -57.78 -23.12 -55.99
C ILE A 801 -57.02 -22.74 -54.72
N THR A 802 -55.78 -23.20 -54.58
CA THR A 802 -54.90 -22.79 -53.47
C THR A 802 -53.93 -21.71 -53.94
N TYR A 803 -54.04 -20.51 -53.39
CA TYR A 803 -53.09 -19.43 -53.62
C TYR A 803 -51.94 -19.49 -52.62
N SER A 804 -50.72 -19.34 -53.11
CA SER A 804 -49.52 -19.17 -52.29
C SER A 804 -48.87 -17.81 -52.57
N PHE A 805 -48.48 -17.14 -51.50
CA PHE A 805 -47.80 -15.86 -51.52
C PHE A 805 -46.42 -16.03 -50.92
N ALA A 806 -45.40 -15.45 -51.56
CA ALA A 806 -44.05 -15.35 -51.03
C ALA A 806 -43.60 -13.90 -51.16
N ALA A 807 -43.25 -13.28 -50.04
CA ALA A 807 -42.75 -11.92 -50.02
C ALA A 807 -41.37 -11.84 -49.39
N LYS A 808 -40.50 -11.02 -49.96
CA LYS A 808 -39.10 -10.90 -49.55
C LYS A 808 -38.71 -9.43 -49.39
N ASN A 809 -38.05 -9.09 -48.28
CA ASN A 809 -37.38 -7.80 -48.16
C ASN A 809 -36.09 -7.83 -48.98
N THR A 810 -36.06 -7.08 -50.08
CA THR A 810 -34.92 -6.97 -50.99
C THR A 810 -34.07 -5.73 -50.73
N GLY A 811 -34.45 -4.90 -49.75
CA GLY A 811 -33.70 -3.73 -49.33
C GLY A 811 -32.65 -4.03 -48.26
N ASN A 812 -32.00 -2.97 -47.75
CA ASN A 812 -30.99 -3.05 -46.68
C ASN A 812 -31.48 -2.55 -45.30
N VAL A 813 -32.77 -2.22 -45.19
CA VAL A 813 -33.41 -1.83 -43.91
C VAL A 813 -34.50 -2.81 -43.51
N LYS A 814 -34.72 -2.97 -42.21
CA LYS A 814 -35.85 -3.73 -41.66
C LYS A 814 -37.17 -3.08 -42.10
N LEU A 815 -38.11 -3.87 -42.58
CA LEU A 815 -39.48 -3.44 -42.84
C LEU A 815 -40.39 -3.90 -41.69
N THR A 816 -41.28 -3.02 -41.24
CA THR A 816 -42.36 -3.31 -40.29
C THR A 816 -43.72 -3.15 -40.96
N ASP A 817 -44.80 -3.51 -40.28
CA ASP A 817 -46.17 -3.45 -40.80
C ASP A 817 -46.32 -4.14 -42.17
N VAL A 818 -45.56 -5.21 -42.37
CA VAL A 818 -45.60 -5.97 -43.61
C VAL A 818 -46.94 -6.69 -43.71
N THR A 819 -47.76 -6.29 -44.68
CA THR A 819 -49.15 -6.75 -44.83
C THR A 819 -49.46 -7.10 -46.27
N ILE A 820 -50.05 -8.29 -46.49
CA ILE A 820 -50.56 -8.72 -47.80
C ILE A 820 -52.08 -8.53 -47.80
N ASP A 821 -52.58 -7.82 -48.80
CA ASP A 821 -54.01 -7.61 -49.03
C ASP A 821 -54.43 -8.27 -50.35
N ASP A 822 -55.43 -9.15 -50.26
CA ASP A 822 -56.03 -9.84 -51.40
C ASP A 822 -57.56 -9.61 -51.38
N PRO A 823 -58.09 -8.73 -52.25
CA PRO A 823 -59.50 -8.36 -52.25
C PRO A 823 -60.42 -9.38 -52.93
N LEU A 824 -59.95 -10.57 -53.34
CA LEU A 824 -60.80 -11.59 -53.97
C LEU A 824 -61.94 -12.02 -53.02
N ALA A 825 -63.18 -11.67 -53.39
CA ALA A 825 -64.35 -12.00 -52.59
C ALA A 825 -64.54 -13.52 -52.47
N GLY A 826 -64.63 -14.04 -51.25
CA GLY A 826 -64.76 -15.48 -50.98
C GLY A 826 -63.43 -16.22 -50.77
N LEU A 827 -62.29 -15.52 -50.83
CA LEU A 827 -61.00 -16.05 -50.42
C LEU A 827 -60.97 -16.32 -48.90
N SER A 828 -60.37 -17.43 -48.48
CA SER A 828 -60.16 -17.71 -47.05
C SER A 828 -59.17 -16.71 -46.41
N PRO A 829 -59.15 -16.56 -45.07
CA PRO A 829 -58.10 -15.78 -44.40
C PRO A 829 -56.69 -16.26 -44.80
N LEU A 830 -55.77 -15.32 -45.00
CA LEU A 830 -54.38 -15.64 -45.28
C LEU A 830 -53.73 -16.26 -44.04
N VAL A 831 -53.13 -17.43 -44.21
CA VAL A 831 -52.35 -18.12 -43.17
C VAL A 831 -50.87 -17.86 -43.42
N PHE A 832 -50.25 -17.02 -42.57
CA PHE A 832 -48.85 -16.60 -42.69
C PHE A 832 -47.88 -17.54 -41.98
N SER A 833 -46.67 -17.67 -42.54
CA SER A 833 -45.50 -18.26 -41.91
C SER A 833 -44.35 -17.24 -41.96
N TRP A 834 -44.14 -16.59 -40.81
CA TRP A 834 -43.12 -15.54 -40.62
C TRP A 834 -41.78 -16.17 -40.23
N PRO A 835 -40.64 -15.60 -40.70
CA PRO A 835 -39.31 -16.04 -40.28
C PRO A 835 -38.96 -15.62 -38.84
N GLY A 836 -39.66 -14.60 -38.32
CA GLY A 836 -39.51 -14.07 -36.96
C GLY A 836 -40.81 -13.46 -36.44
N ASN A 837 -40.74 -12.24 -35.92
CA ASN A 837 -41.91 -11.53 -35.42
C ASN A 837 -42.94 -11.26 -36.54
N PRO A 838 -44.24 -11.49 -36.29
CA PRO A 838 -45.28 -11.15 -37.26
C PRO A 838 -45.24 -9.67 -37.69
N GLY A 839 -45.32 -9.42 -38.99
CA GLY A 839 -45.31 -8.08 -39.57
C GLY A 839 -43.91 -7.48 -39.80
N GLU A 840 -42.84 -8.19 -39.46
CA GLU A 840 -41.46 -7.72 -39.62
C GLU A 840 -40.68 -8.56 -40.64
N LEU A 841 -39.88 -7.91 -41.48
CA LEU A 841 -38.90 -8.56 -42.35
C LEU A 841 -37.56 -7.81 -42.29
N PHE A 842 -36.52 -8.47 -41.81
CA PHE A 842 -35.16 -7.99 -41.97
C PHE A 842 -34.67 -8.14 -43.42
N PRO A 843 -33.64 -7.41 -43.84
CA PRO A 843 -33.02 -7.56 -45.16
C PRO A 843 -32.75 -9.03 -45.51
N GLY A 844 -33.24 -9.47 -46.68
CA GLY A 844 -33.08 -10.83 -47.17
C GLY A 844 -34.10 -11.86 -46.65
N GLU A 845 -34.84 -11.57 -45.58
CA GLU A 845 -35.86 -12.47 -45.03
C GLU A 845 -37.08 -12.56 -45.94
N SER A 846 -37.81 -13.67 -45.83
CA SER A 846 -39.05 -13.93 -46.58
C SER A 846 -40.16 -14.44 -45.70
N VAL A 847 -41.39 -13.97 -45.95
CA VAL A 847 -42.63 -14.49 -45.37
C VAL A 847 -43.42 -15.21 -46.45
N THR A 848 -44.10 -16.30 -46.09
CA THR A 848 -45.04 -16.97 -46.98
C THR A 848 -46.45 -16.91 -46.41
N ALA A 849 -47.46 -16.93 -47.28
CA ALA A 849 -48.86 -17.07 -46.88
C ALA A 849 -49.62 -17.99 -47.84
N LYS A 850 -50.69 -18.62 -47.35
CA LYS A 850 -51.62 -19.40 -48.18
C LYS A 850 -53.07 -19.00 -47.94
N ALA A 851 -53.88 -19.06 -48.98
CA ALA A 851 -55.33 -18.94 -48.90
C ALA A 851 -56.00 -19.82 -49.97
N THR A 852 -57.22 -20.26 -49.72
CA THR A 852 -57.99 -21.11 -50.63
C THR A 852 -59.23 -20.38 -51.13
N TYR A 853 -59.59 -20.62 -52.39
CA TYR A 853 -60.78 -20.07 -53.03
C TYR A 853 -61.62 -21.20 -53.63
N ALA A 854 -62.91 -21.25 -53.28
CA ALA A 854 -63.85 -22.20 -53.86
C ALA A 854 -64.52 -21.58 -55.09
N ILE A 855 -64.36 -22.23 -56.24
CA ILE A 855 -64.88 -21.78 -57.54
C ILE A 855 -66.41 -21.69 -57.51
N THR A 856 -66.95 -20.59 -58.03
CA THR A 856 -68.38 -20.31 -58.15
C THR A 856 -68.89 -20.60 -59.56
N GLN A 857 -70.22 -20.63 -59.74
CA GLN A 857 -70.80 -20.79 -61.09
C GLN A 857 -70.41 -19.62 -62.02
N ALA A 858 -70.27 -18.40 -61.47
CA ALA A 858 -69.88 -17.24 -62.26
C ALA A 858 -68.45 -17.37 -62.80
N ASP A 859 -67.53 -17.97 -62.04
CA ASP A 859 -66.16 -18.23 -62.49
C ASP A 859 -66.11 -19.23 -63.65
N ILE A 860 -66.91 -20.31 -63.56
CA ILE A 860 -67.00 -21.32 -64.62
C ILE A 860 -67.63 -20.73 -65.88
N ASP A 861 -68.67 -19.90 -65.74
CA ASP A 861 -69.29 -19.18 -66.85
C ASP A 861 -68.33 -18.14 -67.48
N ALA A 862 -67.45 -17.52 -66.68
CA ALA A 862 -66.38 -16.63 -67.15
C ALA A 862 -65.18 -17.39 -67.76
N GLY A 863 -65.07 -18.69 -67.51
CA GLY A 863 -64.01 -19.57 -68.02
C GLY A 863 -62.64 -19.39 -67.36
N HIS A 864 -62.53 -18.59 -66.30
CA HIS A 864 -61.27 -18.37 -65.56
C HIS A 864 -61.51 -17.67 -64.22
N VAL A 865 -60.51 -17.70 -63.32
CA VAL A 865 -60.45 -16.94 -62.07
C VAL A 865 -59.23 -16.01 -62.09
N VAL A 866 -59.46 -14.69 -62.19
CA VAL A 866 -58.41 -13.68 -61.99
C VAL A 866 -58.28 -13.35 -60.52
N ASN A 867 -57.07 -13.36 -59.99
CA ASN A 867 -56.77 -12.97 -58.62
C ASN A 867 -55.55 -12.05 -58.55
N SER A 868 -55.65 -10.93 -57.81
CA SER A 868 -54.59 -9.93 -57.63
C SER A 868 -54.40 -9.61 -56.16
N ALA A 869 -53.16 -9.57 -55.67
CA ALA A 869 -52.85 -9.16 -54.28
C ALA A 869 -51.76 -8.10 -54.25
N THR A 870 -51.83 -7.21 -53.26
CA THR A 870 -50.79 -6.21 -52.98
C THR A 870 -50.07 -6.55 -51.68
N ILE A 871 -48.85 -6.04 -51.53
CA ILE A 871 -48.14 -6.06 -50.25
C ILE A 871 -47.61 -4.66 -49.95
N THR A 872 -47.61 -4.27 -48.67
CA THR A 872 -46.93 -3.06 -48.22
C THR A 872 -45.99 -3.39 -47.07
N GLY A 873 -44.96 -2.56 -46.85
CA GLY A 873 -44.10 -2.62 -45.66
C GLY A 873 -43.45 -1.26 -45.38
N ALA A 874 -43.40 -0.86 -44.11
CA ALA A 874 -42.86 0.43 -43.68
C ALA A 874 -41.36 0.33 -43.36
N PRO A 875 -40.48 1.13 -44.02
CA PRO A 875 -39.09 1.26 -43.58
C PRO A 875 -38.97 2.14 -42.34
N PRO A 876 -37.80 2.18 -41.67
CA PRO A 876 -37.59 2.99 -40.46
C PRO A 876 -37.74 4.50 -40.72
N ALA A 877 -37.47 4.94 -41.94
CA ALA A 877 -37.66 6.31 -42.40
C ALA A 877 -38.15 6.32 -43.86
N GLY A 878 -39.04 7.26 -44.18
CA GLY A 878 -39.66 7.39 -45.50
C GLY A 878 -41.04 6.71 -45.60
N PRO A 879 -41.72 6.81 -46.76
CA PRO A 879 -43.03 6.19 -46.97
C PRO A 879 -42.93 4.65 -47.04
N PRO A 880 -44.00 3.91 -46.74
CA PRO A 880 -44.07 2.47 -46.98
C PRO A 880 -43.78 2.10 -48.43
N VAL A 881 -43.12 0.95 -48.63
CA VAL A 881 -42.84 0.40 -49.94
C VAL A 881 -43.94 -0.56 -50.39
N THR A 882 -44.40 -0.39 -51.62
CA THR A 882 -45.44 -1.19 -52.27
C THR A 882 -44.92 -1.66 -53.63
N PRO A 883 -44.50 -2.93 -53.80
CA PRO A 883 -44.12 -3.45 -55.11
C PRO A 883 -45.34 -3.64 -56.01
N PRO A 884 -45.12 -3.95 -57.31
CA PRO A 884 -46.20 -4.34 -58.21
C PRO A 884 -47.07 -5.47 -57.62
N PRO A 885 -48.40 -5.46 -57.84
CA PRO A 885 -49.28 -6.53 -57.37
C PRO A 885 -48.90 -7.90 -57.96
N GLY A 886 -49.07 -8.96 -57.17
CA GLY A 886 -49.00 -10.33 -57.66
C GLY A 886 -50.33 -10.72 -58.30
N VAL A 887 -50.33 -11.09 -59.59
CA VAL A 887 -51.54 -11.44 -60.35
C VAL A 887 -51.44 -12.88 -60.86
N THR A 888 -52.55 -13.60 -60.79
CA THR A 888 -52.72 -14.94 -61.36
C THR A 888 -54.04 -15.00 -62.12
N ASP A 889 -54.05 -15.72 -63.25
CA ASP A 889 -55.24 -16.01 -64.05
C ASP A 889 -55.33 -17.52 -64.22
N THR A 890 -56.33 -18.14 -63.58
CA THR A 890 -56.50 -19.60 -63.56
C THR A 890 -57.61 -19.99 -64.54
N PRO A 891 -57.29 -20.59 -65.70
CA PRO A 891 -58.31 -20.98 -66.68
C PRO A 891 -59.17 -22.14 -66.15
N LEU A 892 -60.46 -22.13 -66.51
CA LEU A 892 -61.43 -23.18 -66.20
C LEU A 892 -62.01 -23.73 -67.50
N THR A 893 -62.09 -25.05 -67.63
CA THR A 893 -62.65 -25.69 -68.82
C THR A 893 -64.18 -25.59 -68.83
N SER A 894 -64.74 -24.99 -69.90
CA SER A 894 -66.18 -25.02 -70.16
C SER A 894 -66.56 -26.28 -70.95
N ALA A 895 -67.65 -26.92 -70.53
CA ALA A 895 -68.23 -28.12 -71.12
C ALA A 895 -69.76 -27.93 -71.22
N PRO A 896 -70.24 -27.09 -72.16
CA PRO A 896 -71.67 -26.89 -72.38
C PRO A 896 -72.29 -28.14 -73.01
N ALA A 897 -73.41 -28.60 -72.44
CA ALA A 897 -74.14 -29.76 -72.94
C ALA A 897 -75.64 -29.65 -72.61
N MET A 898 -76.47 -30.23 -73.47
CA MET A 898 -77.92 -30.26 -73.30
C MET A 898 -78.44 -31.62 -73.72
N GLU A 899 -79.51 -32.07 -73.07
CA GLU A 899 -80.29 -33.26 -73.42
C GLU A 899 -81.72 -32.84 -73.76
N PHE A 900 -82.33 -33.51 -74.74
CA PHE A 900 -83.69 -33.21 -75.20
C PHE A 900 -84.51 -34.48 -75.38
N SER A 901 -85.73 -34.48 -74.86
CA SER A 901 -86.68 -35.58 -75.03
C SER A 901 -88.08 -35.08 -75.37
N LYS A 902 -88.81 -35.91 -76.12
CA LYS A 902 -90.18 -35.68 -76.56
C LYS A 902 -90.99 -36.95 -76.35
N THR A 903 -92.20 -36.83 -75.84
CA THR A 903 -93.14 -37.93 -75.65
C THR A 903 -94.53 -37.52 -76.12
N ALA A 904 -95.36 -38.49 -76.52
CA ALA A 904 -96.72 -38.27 -77.04
C ALA A 904 -97.73 -39.13 -76.27
N THR A 905 -98.95 -38.64 -76.11
CA THR A 905 -100.08 -39.48 -75.65
C THR A 905 -100.63 -40.34 -76.80
N ALA A 906 -101.28 -41.45 -76.47
CA ALA A 906 -102.05 -42.20 -77.47
C ALA A 906 -103.18 -41.32 -78.04
N ALA A 907 -103.48 -41.45 -79.34
CA ALA A 907 -104.50 -40.66 -80.02
C ALA A 907 -105.93 -41.01 -79.57
N ALA A 908 -106.22 -42.27 -79.25
CA ALA A 908 -107.52 -42.72 -78.74
C ALA A 908 -107.34 -43.71 -77.58
N SER A 909 -108.19 -43.60 -76.56
CA SER A 909 -108.12 -44.44 -75.36
C SER A 909 -108.96 -45.73 -75.43
N ASP A 910 -109.91 -45.85 -76.37
CA ASP A 910 -110.94 -46.91 -76.33
C ASP A 910 -111.64 -47.26 -77.67
N GLY A 911 -111.02 -47.07 -78.84
CA GLY A 911 -111.62 -47.48 -80.12
C GLY A 911 -110.78 -47.16 -81.36
N PRO A 912 -111.32 -47.40 -82.59
CA PRO A 912 -110.67 -46.95 -83.83
C PRO A 912 -110.54 -45.43 -83.82
N SER A 913 -109.42 -44.93 -84.35
CA SER A 913 -109.09 -43.49 -84.36
C SER A 913 -110.16 -42.70 -85.10
N ARG A 914 -110.50 -41.52 -84.57
CA ARG A 914 -111.51 -40.61 -85.12
C ARG A 914 -110.89 -39.27 -85.46
N VAL A 915 -111.41 -38.65 -86.51
CA VAL A 915 -111.10 -37.25 -86.81
C VAL A 915 -111.53 -36.39 -85.62
N GLY A 916 -110.61 -35.57 -85.10
CA GLY A 916 -110.82 -34.77 -83.90
C GLY A 916 -110.18 -35.31 -82.62
N ASP A 917 -109.63 -36.53 -82.63
CA ASP A 917 -108.85 -37.06 -81.51
C ASP A 917 -107.60 -36.20 -81.21
N HIS A 918 -107.13 -36.16 -79.96
CA HIS A 918 -106.01 -35.29 -79.55
C HIS A 918 -104.76 -36.07 -79.14
N ILE A 919 -103.60 -35.66 -79.66
CA ILE A 919 -102.29 -36.12 -79.24
C ILE A 919 -101.61 -34.98 -78.47
N VAL A 920 -101.28 -35.20 -77.19
CA VAL A 920 -100.52 -34.24 -76.37
C VAL A 920 -99.05 -34.61 -76.39
N TYR A 921 -98.21 -33.68 -76.84
CA TYR A 921 -96.76 -33.79 -76.82
C TYR A 921 -96.19 -33.11 -75.59
N ARG A 922 -95.27 -33.80 -74.89
CA ARG A 922 -94.49 -33.27 -73.76
C ARG A 922 -93.01 -33.24 -74.15
N PHE A 923 -92.38 -32.08 -73.97
CA PHE A 923 -90.97 -31.83 -74.26
C PHE A 923 -90.21 -31.57 -72.98
N THR A 924 -88.97 -32.06 -72.88
CA THR A 924 -88.05 -31.73 -71.77
C THR A 924 -86.68 -31.41 -72.34
N ALA A 925 -86.15 -30.22 -72.03
CA ALA A 925 -84.76 -29.85 -72.31
C ALA A 925 -84.00 -29.68 -70.99
N LYS A 926 -82.86 -30.35 -70.82
CA LYS A 926 -82.05 -30.33 -69.61
C LYS A 926 -80.63 -29.86 -69.92
N ASN A 927 -80.13 -28.89 -69.16
CA ASN A 927 -78.71 -28.54 -69.21
C ASN A 927 -77.92 -29.57 -68.38
N ASN A 928 -77.13 -30.40 -69.04
CA ASN A 928 -76.25 -31.39 -68.40
C ASN A 928 -74.76 -31.03 -68.52
N GLY A 929 -74.45 -29.83 -69.00
CA GLY A 929 -73.11 -29.24 -69.00
C GLY A 929 -72.77 -28.52 -67.69
N ASN A 930 -71.60 -27.87 -67.63
CA ASN A 930 -71.11 -27.15 -66.45
C ASN A 930 -71.24 -25.61 -66.51
N VAL A 931 -71.72 -25.06 -67.63
CA VAL A 931 -72.00 -23.63 -67.80
C VAL A 931 -73.48 -23.37 -67.94
N LYS A 932 -73.92 -22.16 -67.58
CA LYS A 932 -75.27 -21.67 -67.87
C LYS A 932 -75.57 -21.74 -69.38
N LEU A 933 -76.80 -22.07 -69.77
CA LEU A 933 -77.28 -21.93 -71.14
C LEU A 933 -78.33 -20.83 -71.19
N ASN A 934 -78.17 -19.89 -72.12
CA ASN A 934 -79.10 -18.79 -72.38
C ASN A 934 -79.84 -19.02 -73.70
N LYS A 935 -80.96 -18.32 -73.90
CA LYS A 935 -81.81 -18.44 -75.10
C LYS A 935 -82.20 -19.89 -75.39
N VAL A 936 -82.49 -20.66 -74.35
CA VAL A 936 -82.98 -22.03 -74.52
C VAL A 936 -84.37 -21.98 -75.16
N SER A 937 -84.56 -22.69 -76.27
CA SER A 937 -85.82 -22.68 -77.03
C SER A 937 -86.10 -24.03 -77.69
N ILE A 938 -87.37 -24.46 -77.64
CA ILE A 938 -87.86 -25.66 -78.33
C ILE A 938 -88.60 -25.22 -79.60
N ASP A 939 -88.25 -25.81 -80.74
CA ASP A 939 -88.91 -25.59 -82.03
C ASP A 939 -89.53 -26.89 -82.54
N ASP A 940 -90.83 -26.85 -82.79
CA ASP A 940 -91.61 -27.94 -83.37
C ASP A 940 -92.42 -27.39 -84.54
N GLN A 941 -92.14 -27.86 -85.75
CA GLN A 941 -92.69 -27.34 -87.00
C GLN A 941 -93.92 -28.12 -87.49
N MET A 942 -94.49 -28.99 -86.66
CA MET A 942 -95.68 -29.75 -87.04
C MET A 942 -96.86 -28.82 -87.34
N GLU A 943 -97.38 -28.89 -88.57
CA GLU A 943 -98.56 -28.12 -88.99
C GLU A 943 -99.79 -28.56 -88.18
N GLY A 944 -100.56 -27.62 -87.66
CA GLY A 944 -101.74 -27.92 -86.82
C GLY A 944 -101.44 -28.19 -85.34
N LEU A 945 -100.18 -28.09 -84.90
CA LEU A 945 -99.79 -28.16 -83.49
C LEU A 945 -100.13 -26.86 -82.75
N SER A 946 -100.65 -26.96 -81.51
CA SER A 946 -100.88 -25.78 -80.67
C SER A 946 -99.56 -25.10 -80.25
N ALA A 947 -99.65 -23.84 -79.78
CA ALA A 947 -98.49 -23.16 -79.19
C ALA A 947 -97.90 -23.94 -78.00
N LEU A 948 -96.57 -23.96 -77.92
CA LEU A 948 -95.82 -24.57 -76.81
C LEU A 948 -96.05 -23.79 -75.50
N THR A 949 -96.50 -24.49 -74.45
CA THR A 949 -96.65 -23.93 -73.11
C THR A 949 -95.48 -24.37 -72.22
N TYR A 950 -94.62 -23.43 -71.81
CA TYR A 950 -93.38 -23.70 -71.06
C TYR A 950 -93.54 -23.63 -69.54
N VAL A 951 -92.78 -24.45 -68.82
CA VAL A 951 -92.55 -24.37 -67.37
C VAL A 951 -91.05 -24.29 -67.11
N TRP A 952 -90.56 -23.09 -66.77
CA TRP A 952 -89.15 -22.81 -66.49
C TRP A 952 -88.79 -23.02 -65.01
N PRO A 953 -87.59 -23.53 -64.68
CA PRO A 953 -87.12 -23.67 -63.30
C PRO A 953 -86.70 -22.33 -62.67
N GLY A 954 -86.38 -21.34 -63.50
CA GLY A 954 -85.95 -19.99 -63.10
C GLY A 954 -86.30 -18.94 -64.17
N THR A 955 -85.33 -18.09 -64.52
CA THR A 955 -85.51 -17.06 -65.56
C THR A 955 -85.89 -17.69 -66.90
N PRO A 956 -86.99 -17.25 -67.56
CA PRO A 956 -87.36 -17.76 -68.87
C PRO A 956 -86.22 -17.67 -69.89
N GLY A 957 -85.94 -18.77 -70.58
CA GLY A 957 -84.86 -18.86 -71.57
C GLY A 957 -83.47 -19.17 -71.00
N GLU A 958 -83.34 -19.36 -69.69
CA GLU A 958 -82.07 -19.71 -69.04
C GLU A 958 -82.16 -21.08 -68.35
N LEU A 959 -81.10 -21.88 -68.46
CA LEU A 959 -80.91 -23.10 -67.69
C LEU A 959 -79.51 -23.12 -67.07
N LEU A 960 -79.43 -23.11 -65.75
CA LEU A 960 -78.19 -23.41 -65.04
C LEU A 960 -77.84 -24.90 -65.17
N PRO A 961 -76.57 -25.30 -64.93
CA PRO A 961 -76.17 -26.70 -64.87
C PRO A 961 -77.11 -27.55 -64.00
N GLY A 962 -77.63 -28.63 -64.56
CA GLY A 962 -78.55 -29.58 -63.90
C GLY A 962 -80.03 -29.22 -64.01
N GLU A 963 -80.40 -28.00 -64.41
CA GLU A 963 -81.79 -27.57 -64.53
C GLU A 963 -82.48 -28.11 -65.79
N SER A 964 -83.82 -28.18 -65.76
CA SER A 964 -84.64 -28.64 -66.89
C SER A 964 -85.85 -27.74 -67.09
N VAL A 965 -86.19 -27.47 -68.36
CA VAL A 965 -87.45 -26.84 -68.78
C VAL A 965 -88.34 -27.88 -69.44
N THR A 966 -89.64 -27.84 -69.16
CA THR A 966 -90.64 -28.67 -69.84
C THR A 966 -91.60 -27.83 -70.66
N ALA A 967 -92.09 -28.34 -71.79
CA ALA A 967 -93.15 -27.72 -72.57
C ALA A 967 -94.23 -28.72 -73.00
N GLU A 968 -95.45 -28.24 -73.26
CA GLU A 968 -96.57 -29.05 -73.77
C GLU A 968 -97.23 -28.41 -75.00
N ALA A 969 -97.68 -29.23 -75.95
CA ALA A 969 -98.51 -28.82 -77.10
C ALA A 969 -99.44 -29.96 -77.54
N THR A 970 -100.59 -29.63 -78.15
CA THR A 970 -101.62 -30.60 -78.56
C THR A 970 -101.85 -30.54 -80.07
N TYR A 971 -101.95 -31.70 -80.72
CA TYR A 971 -102.29 -31.88 -82.12
C TYR A 971 -103.67 -32.56 -82.26
N THR A 972 -104.42 -32.22 -83.31
CA THR A 972 -105.75 -32.80 -83.59
C THR A 972 -105.68 -33.71 -84.82
N VAL A 973 -106.05 -34.97 -84.66
CA VAL A 973 -106.01 -36.00 -85.71
C VAL A 973 -106.96 -35.66 -86.85
N THR A 974 -106.46 -35.70 -88.08
CA THR A 974 -107.19 -35.46 -89.33
C THR A 974 -107.54 -36.76 -90.04
N GLN A 975 -108.39 -36.68 -91.08
CA GLN A 975 -108.70 -37.86 -91.90
C GLN A 975 -107.46 -38.38 -92.65
N GLY A 976 -106.55 -37.49 -93.06
CA GLY A 976 -105.31 -37.87 -93.71
C GLY A 976 -104.38 -38.68 -92.80
N ASP A 977 -104.36 -38.37 -91.50
CA ASP A 977 -103.57 -39.11 -90.51
C ASP A 977 -104.11 -40.54 -90.33
N ILE A 978 -105.44 -40.71 -90.25
CA ILE A 978 -106.07 -42.02 -90.09
C ILE A 978 -105.83 -42.89 -91.32
N ASP A 979 -105.93 -42.31 -92.52
CA ASP A 979 -105.63 -43.01 -93.77
C ASP A 979 -104.13 -43.40 -93.84
N ALA A 980 -103.22 -42.57 -93.29
CA ALA A 980 -101.79 -42.87 -93.17
C ALA A 980 -101.43 -43.86 -92.04
N GLY A 981 -102.38 -44.13 -91.13
CA GLY A 981 -102.22 -45.08 -90.03
C GLY A 981 -101.28 -44.64 -88.90
N HIS A 982 -100.74 -43.42 -88.93
CA HIS A 982 -99.84 -42.89 -87.90
C HIS A 982 -99.69 -41.36 -87.97
N VAL A 983 -99.18 -40.75 -86.90
CA VAL A 983 -98.80 -39.34 -86.81
C VAL A 983 -97.35 -39.24 -86.33
N ALA A 984 -96.45 -38.88 -87.24
CA ALA A 984 -95.05 -38.59 -86.93
C ALA A 984 -94.86 -37.11 -86.57
N ASN A 985 -94.16 -36.83 -85.47
CA ASN A 985 -93.84 -35.48 -85.02
C ASN A 985 -92.38 -35.37 -84.54
N LEU A 986 -91.63 -34.37 -85.05
CA LEU A 986 -90.21 -34.14 -84.75
C LEU A 986 -89.99 -32.72 -84.21
N ALA A 987 -89.27 -32.57 -83.10
CA ALA A 987 -88.89 -31.27 -82.56
C ALA A 987 -87.38 -31.16 -82.34
N THR A 988 -86.89 -29.93 -82.29
CA THR A 988 -85.51 -29.59 -81.94
C THR A 988 -85.47 -28.66 -80.74
N THR A 989 -84.32 -28.55 -80.09
CA THR A 989 -84.07 -27.52 -79.07
C THR A 989 -82.67 -26.97 -79.25
N THR A 990 -82.44 -25.73 -78.83
CA THR A 990 -81.12 -25.11 -78.81
C THR A 990 -80.91 -24.31 -77.52
N GLY A 991 -79.65 -24.09 -77.14
CA GLY A 991 -79.26 -23.18 -76.06
C GLY A 991 -77.85 -22.66 -76.24
N THR A 992 -77.60 -21.41 -75.84
CA THR A 992 -76.33 -20.69 -76.08
C THR A 992 -75.52 -20.58 -74.78
N PRO A 993 -74.33 -21.19 -74.68
CA PRO A 993 -73.44 -20.99 -73.54
C PRO A 993 -72.82 -19.57 -73.54
N PRO A 994 -72.27 -19.08 -72.40
CA PRO A 994 -71.57 -17.79 -72.32
C PRO A 994 -70.44 -17.65 -73.34
N THR A 995 -69.70 -18.74 -73.56
CA THR A 995 -68.63 -18.84 -74.54
C THR A 995 -68.75 -20.17 -75.31
N GLY A 996 -68.39 -20.16 -76.59
CA GLY A 996 -68.47 -21.33 -77.46
C GLY A 996 -69.73 -21.38 -78.35
N PRO A 997 -69.88 -22.44 -79.17
CA PRO A 997 -71.00 -22.57 -80.09
C PRO A 997 -72.31 -22.86 -79.36
N VAL A 998 -73.44 -22.58 -80.03
CA VAL A 998 -74.78 -22.98 -79.59
C VAL A 998 -74.84 -24.50 -79.43
N VAL A 999 -75.37 -24.98 -78.31
CA VAL A 999 -75.63 -26.39 -78.05
C VAL A 999 -76.98 -26.75 -78.66
N ALA A 1000 -76.97 -27.74 -79.55
CA ALA A 1000 -78.16 -28.33 -80.15
C ALA A 1000 -78.09 -29.85 -80.01
N PRO A 1001 -78.80 -30.48 -79.06
CA PRO A 1001 -78.87 -31.94 -78.97
C PRO A 1001 -79.64 -32.52 -80.18
N PRO A 1002 -79.55 -33.84 -80.42
CA PRO A 1002 -80.34 -34.50 -81.45
C PRO A 1002 -81.83 -34.17 -81.34
N ALA A 1003 -82.49 -34.04 -82.49
CA ALA A 1003 -83.93 -33.85 -82.57
C ALA A 1003 -84.67 -35.02 -81.89
N ALA A 1004 -85.76 -34.73 -81.18
CA ALA A 1004 -86.58 -35.75 -80.52
C ALA A 1004 -87.88 -35.92 -81.31
N GLY A 1005 -88.17 -37.16 -81.71
CA GLY A 1005 -89.32 -37.52 -82.51
C GLY A 1005 -90.22 -38.56 -81.85
N THR A 1006 -91.49 -38.56 -82.22
CA THR A 1006 -92.50 -39.54 -81.80
C THR A 1006 -93.31 -39.94 -83.02
N ASP A 1007 -93.65 -41.22 -83.11
CA ASP A 1007 -94.55 -41.75 -84.13
C ASP A 1007 -95.74 -42.42 -83.43
N THR A 1008 -96.90 -41.77 -83.52
CA THR A 1008 -98.10 -42.20 -82.79
C THR A 1008 -98.99 -43.01 -83.73
N PRO A 1009 -99.17 -44.32 -83.52
CA PRO A 1009 -99.97 -45.15 -84.42
C PRO A 1009 -101.47 -44.82 -84.32
N LEU A 1010 -102.16 -44.91 -85.46
CA LEU A 1010 -103.61 -44.79 -85.61
C LEU A 1010 -104.21 -46.10 -86.17
N SER A 1011 -105.52 -46.31 -85.96
CA SER A 1011 -106.20 -47.57 -86.34
C SER A 1011 -107.22 -47.37 -87.48
N PRO A 1012 -106.86 -47.70 -88.74
CA PRO A 1012 -107.77 -47.67 -89.89
C PRO A 1012 -108.64 -48.94 -90.04
N ASP A 1013 -109.89 -48.79 -90.50
CA ASP A 1013 -110.92 -49.83 -90.66
C ASP A 1013 -111.80 -49.57 -91.91
N ALA A 1014 -111.91 -50.55 -92.82
CA ALA A 1014 -112.65 -50.45 -94.08
C ALA A 1014 -113.93 -51.33 -94.06
N GLY A 1015 -115.11 -50.77 -94.39
CA GLY A 1015 -116.39 -51.50 -94.37
C GLY A 1015 -117.32 -51.14 -95.53
N PHE A 1016 -118.04 -52.13 -96.10
CA PHE A 1016 -118.83 -51.95 -97.33
C PHE A 1016 -120.11 -52.82 -97.35
N ALA A 1017 -121.26 -52.27 -97.77
CA ALA A 1017 -122.57 -52.94 -97.80
C ALA A 1017 -123.30 -52.77 -99.15
N PHE A 1018 -124.11 -53.76 -99.59
CA PHE A 1018 -124.78 -53.78 -100.92
C PHE A 1018 -126.15 -54.48 -100.92
N PHE A 1019 -127.11 -54.00 -101.72
CA PHE A 1019 -128.50 -54.49 -101.84
C PHE A 1019 -129.04 -54.46 -103.29
N LYS A 1020 -129.95 -55.38 -103.67
CA LYS A 1020 -130.61 -55.49 -105.01
C LYS A 1020 -132.14 -55.77 -104.91
N THR A 1021 -132.97 -55.24 -105.81
CA THR A 1021 -134.43 -55.52 -105.94
C THR A 1021 -134.90 -55.61 -107.41
N ALA A 1022 -136.11 -56.13 -107.69
CA ALA A 1022 -136.73 -56.23 -109.02
C ALA A 1022 -138.18 -55.71 -109.05
N ASP A 1023 -138.62 -55.24 -110.21
CA ASP A 1023 -139.97 -54.72 -110.51
C ASP A 1023 -140.46 -55.30 -111.85
N GLY A 1024 -141.47 -56.17 -111.80
CA GLY A 1024 -142.07 -56.84 -112.97
C GLY A 1024 -143.44 -56.30 -113.36
N SER A 1025 -143.79 -55.08 -112.97
CA SER A 1025 -145.12 -54.50 -113.19
C SER A 1025 -145.53 -54.31 -114.67
N ALA A 1026 -144.60 -54.47 -115.62
CA ALA A 1026 -144.82 -54.23 -117.06
C ALA A 1026 -145.01 -55.52 -117.91
N ILE A 1027 -145.60 -56.58 -117.34
CA ILE A 1027 -145.81 -57.90 -117.96
C ILE A 1027 -147.31 -58.16 -118.21
N GLY A 1028 -147.71 -58.63 -119.41
CA GLY A 1028 -149.10 -58.87 -119.82
C GLY A 1028 -149.65 -60.29 -119.52
N ASP A 1029 -150.95 -60.54 -119.74
CA ASP A 1029 -151.61 -61.84 -119.55
C ASP A 1029 -152.45 -62.29 -120.78
N PRO A 1030 -152.08 -63.38 -121.49
CA PRO A 1030 -150.89 -64.20 -121.24
C PRO A 1030 -149.59 -63.44 -121.52
N ALA A 1031 -148.55 -63.71 -120.72
CA ALA A 1031 -147.23 -63.10 -120.84
C ALA A 1031 -146.69 -63.32 -122.25
N LYS A 1032 -146.12 -62.25 -122.83
CA LYS A 1032 -145.63 -62.26 -124.20
C LYS A 1032 -144.16 -61.89 -124.26
N VAL A 1033 -143.51 -62.40 -125.28
CA VAL A 1033 -142.12 -62.05 -125.58
C VAL A 1033 -142.01 -60.53 -125.74
N GLY A 1034 -141.09 -59.92 -124.99
CA GLY A 1034 -140.82 -58.48 -125.01
C GLY A 1034 -141.31 -57.68 -123.81
N ASP A 1035 -142.05 -58.28 -122.86
CA ASP A 1035 -142.44 -57.61 -121.61
C ASP A 1035 -141.21 -57.33 -120.71
N ILE A 1036 -141.18 -56.23 -119.93
CA ILE A 1036 -139.96 -55.70 -119.25
C ILE A 1036 -139.97 -55.88 -117.72
N ILE A 1037 -138.83 -56.27 -117.14
CA ILE A 1037 -138.51 -56.25 -115.70
C ILE A 1037 -137.44 -55.18 -115.42
N THR A 1038 -137.56 -54.39 -114.35
CA THR A 1038 -136.53 -53.42 -113.91
C THR A 1038 -135.86 -53.86 -112.59
N PHE A 1039 -134.53 -53.87 -112.51
CA PHE A 1039 -133.75 -54.14 -111.30
C PHE A 1039 -133.13 -52.86 -110.73
N ASN A 1040 -133.07 -52.71 -109.39
CA ASN A 1040 -132.42 -51.60 -108.67
C ASN A 1040 -131.32 -52.11 -107.73
N PHE A 1041 -130.25 -51.32 -107.50
CA PHE A 1041 -129.05 -51.65 -106.72
C PHE A 1041 -128.62 -50.49 -105.80
N THR A 1042 -128.05 -50.78 -104.61
CA THR A 1042 -127.54 -49.77 -103.65
C THR A 1042 -126.28 -50.25 -102.93
N ALA A 1043 -125.20 -49.45 -102.85
CA ALA A 1043 -123.96 -49.77 -102.11
C ALA A 1043 -123.47 -48.63 -101.18
N LYS A 1044 -122.94 -48.92 -99.97
CA LYS A 1044 -122.56 -47.92 -98.92
C LYS A 1044 -121.19 -48.21 -98.24
N ASN A 1045 -120.38 -47.17 -97.98
CA ASN A 1045 -119.17 -47.24 -97.12
C ASN A 1045 -119.54 -47.13 -95.62
N THR A 1046 -119.12 -48.10 -94.82
CA THR A 1046 -119.37 -48.19 -93.36
C THR A 1046 -118.10 -48.15 -92.50
N GLY A 1047 -116.90 -48.04 -93.09
CA GLY A 1047 -115.61 -47.94 -92.36
C GLY A 1047 -115.21 -46.50 -92.03
N ASN A 1048 -114.01 -46.30 -91.45
CA ASN A 1048 -113.40 -44.98 -91.17
C ASN A 1048 -112.32 -44.56 -92.19
N VAL A 1049 -112.06 -45.38 -93.21
CA VAL A 1049 -111.22 -45.04 -94.36
C VAL A 1049 -112.04 -44.84 -95.64
N VAL A 1050 -111.48 -44.11 -96.59
CA VAL A 1050 -112.10 -43.89 -97.91
C VAL A 1050 -112.09 -45.18 -98.73
N LEU A 1051 -113.22 -45.51 -99.37
CA LEU A 1051 -113.33 -46.61 -100.34
C LEU A 1051 -113.20 -46.08 -101.78
N THR A 1052 -112.44 -46.79 -102.61
CA THR A 1052 -112.16 -46.49 -104.02
C THR A 1052 -112.56 -47.66 -104.93
N ASP A 1053 -112.57 -47.47 -106.25
CA ASP A 1053 -112.93 -48.49 -107.25
C ASP A 1053 -114.25 -49.23 -106.97
N VAL A 1054 -115.21 -48.53 -106.38
CA VAL A 1054 -116.52 -49.08 -106.04
C VAL A 1054 -117.22 -49.48 -107.35
N ALA A 1055 -117.60 -50.75 -107.48
CA ALA A 1055 -118.17 -51.32 -108.71
C ALA A 1055 -119.35 -52.25 -108.39
N ILE A 1056 -120.46 -52.08 -109.11
CA ILE A 1056 -121.63 -52.98 -109.09
C ILE A 1056 -121.63 -53.77 -110.40
N ARG A 1057 -121.74 -55.10 -110.32
CA ARG A 1057 -121.73 -56.00 -111.49
C ARG A 1057 -122.93 -56.94 -111.46
N ASP A 1058 -123.63 -57.00 -112.58
CA ASP A 1058 -124.73 -57.93 -112.85
C ASP A 1058 -124.48 -58.55 -114.23
N ALA A 1059 -124.47 -59.88 -114.30
CA ALA A 1059 -124.07 -60.64 -115.49
C ALA A 1059 -125.25 -61.27 -116.25
N MET A 1060 -126.49 -60.92 -115.90
CA MET A 1060 -127.68 -61.48 -116.53
C MET A 1060 -127.69 -61.21 -118.05
N PRO A 1061 -127.69 -62.26 -118.91
CA PRO A 1061 -127.74 -62.08 -120.36
C PRO A 1061 -129.01 -61.34 -120.78
N GLY A 1062 -128.89 -60.33 -121.64
CA GLY A 1062 -130.03 -59.51 -122.10
C GLY A 1062 -130.43 -58.35 -121.18
N LEU A 1063 -129.74 -58.17 -120.04
CA LEU A 1063 -129.94 -57.02 -119.15
C LEU A 1063 -129.35 -55.73 -119.77
N SER A 1064 -130.05 -54.61 -119.62
CA SER A 1064 -129.54 -53.30 -120.01
C SER A 1064 -128.31 -52.90 -119.20
N ALA A 1065 -127.55 -51.91 -119.68
CA ALA A 1065 -126.47 -51.32 -118.89
C ALA A 1065 -126.99 -50.74 -117.56
N LEU A 1066 -126.17 -50.85 -116.50
CA LEU A 1066 -126.43 -50.29 -115.17
C LEU A 1066 -126.30 -48.76 -115.19
N ASP A 1067 -127.41 -48.05 -114.97
CA ASP A 1067 -127.44 -46.60 -114.80
C ASP A 1067 -127.16 -46.22 -113.34
N HIS A 1068 -125.98 -45.65 -113.04
CA HIS A 1068 -125.51 -45.35 -111.68
C HIS A 1068 -125.76 -43.88 -111.26
N ARG A 1069 -126.04 -43.66 -109.97
CA ARG A 1069 -126.04 -42.34 -109.31
C ARG A 1069 -125.07 -42.33 -108.12
N TRP A 1070 -123.92 -41.68 -108.30
CA TRP A 1070 -122.86 -41.51 -107.29
C TRP A 1070 -123.09 -40.27 -106.41
N PRO A 1071 -122.71 -40.32 -105.11
CA PRO A 1071 -122.80 -39.16 -104.21
C PRO A 1071 -121.69 -38.12 -104.45
N GLY A 1072 -120.58 -38.55 -105.06
CA GLY A 1072 -119.44 -37.72 -105.43
C GLY A 1072 -118.74 -38.24 -106.67
N THR A 1073 -117.40 -38.24 -106.67
CA THR A 1073 -116.58 -38.77 -107.76
C THR A 1073 -116.96 -40.22 -108.06
N PRO A 1074 -117.27 -40.58 -109.32
CA PRO A 1074 -117.60 -41.96 -109.69
C PRO A 1074 -116.52 -42.94 -109.23
N GLY A 1075 -116.92 -44.02 -108.54
CA GLY A 1075 -116.02 -45.05 -108.03
C GLY A 1075 -115.45 -44.79 -106.63
N VAL A 1076 -115.72 -43.65 -105.99
CA VAL A 1076 -115.24 -43.33 -104.63
C VAL A 1076 -116.43 -43.18 -103.68
N LEU A 1077 -116.31 -43.73 -102.47
CA LEU A 1077 -117.22 -43.49 -101.36
C LEU A 1077 -116.42 -43.12 -100.11
N ASN A 1078 -116.58 -41.88 -99.63
CA ASN A 1078 -116.08 -41.48 -98.32
C ASN A 1078 -116.84 -42.23 -97.20
N PRO A 1079 -116.28 -42.35 -95.99
CA PRO A 1079 -116.99 -42.92 -94.83
C PRO A 1079 -118.44 -42.41 -94.71
N GLY A 1080 -119.41 -43.33 -94.77
CA GLY A 1080 -120.84 -43.05 -94.65
C GLY A 1080 -121.62 -42.81 -95.96
N GLU A 1081 -120.96 -42.61 -97.11
CA GLU A 1081 -121.61 -42.31 -98.40
C GLU A 1081 -122.23 -43.55 -99.10
N THR A 1082 -123.20 -43.33 -100.01
CA THR A 1082 -123.97 -44.39 -100.71
C THR A 1082 -124.17 -44.12 -102.21
N VAL A 1083 -124.00 -45.14 -103.07
CA VAL A 1083 -124.29 -45.13 -104.52
C VAL A 1083 -125.50 -46.01 -104.86
N THR A 1084 -126.29 -45.65 -105.89
CA THR A 1084 -127.43 -46.46 -106.39
C THR A 1084 -127.34 -46.74 -107.90
N ALA A 1085 -127.93 -47.82 -108.42
CA ALA A 1085 -127.98 -48.11 -109.86
C ALA A 1085 -129.29 -48.81 -110.32
N LYS A 1086 -129.63 -48.79 -111.62
CA LYS A 1086 -130.79 -49.50 -112.21
C LYS A 1086 -130.51 -50.17 -113.57
N ALA A 1087 -131.23 -51.24 -113.92
CA ALA A 1087 -131.16 -51.89 -115.25
C ALA A 1087 -132.48 -52.61 -115.62
N THR A 1088 -132.80 -52.78 -116.91
CA THR A 1088 -134.04 -53.44 -117.39
C THR A 1088 -133.78 -54.70 -118.23
N TYR A 1089 -134.69 -55.67 -118.21
CA TYR A 1089 -134.61 -56.95 -118.92
C TYR A 1089 -135.92 -57.25 -119.65
N ALA A 1090 -135.87 -57.59 -120.94
CA ALA A 1090 -137.04 -57.99 -121.71
C ALA A 1090 -137.20 -59.52 -121.71
N ILE A 1091 -138.36 -60.01 -121.31
CA ILE A 1091 -138.67 -61.44 -121.17
C ILE A 1091 -138.69 -62.11 -122.55
N THR A 1092 -138.04 -63.27 -122.65
CA THR A 1092 -137.91 -64.06 -123.87
C THR A 1092 -138.91 -65.23 -123.93
N GLN A 1093 -139.02 -65.89 -125.07
CA GLN A 1093 -139.86 -67.10 -125.19
C GLN A 1093 -139.36 -68.24 -124.30
N ALA A 1094 -138.04 -68.30 -124.03
CA ALA A 1094 -137.45 -69.28 -123.14
C ALA A 1094 -137.86 -69.03 -121.68
N ASP A 1095 -137.92 -67.76 -121.28
CA ASP A 1095 -138.38 -67.36 -119.93
C ASP A 1095 -139.85 -67.70 -119.71
N ILE A 1096 -140.71 -67.47 -120.73
CA ILE A 1096 -142.13 -67.86 -120.69
C ILE A 1096 -142.28 -69.38 -120.57
N ASN A 1097 -141.51 -70.14 -121.35
CA ASN A 1097 -141.52 -71.62 -121.27
C ASN A 1097 -141.02 -72.13 -119.92
N ALA A 1098 -140.06 -71.44 -119.29
CA ALA A 1098 -139.51 -71.78 -117.97
C ALA A 1098 -140.43 -71.34 -116.82
N GLY A 1099 -141.42 -70.49 -117.09
CA GLY A 1099 -142.33 -69.95 -116.09
C GLY A 1099 -141.67 -69.01 -115.08
N GLN A 1100 -140.42 -68.55 -115.27
CA GLN A 1100 -139.74 -67.60 -114.38
C GLN A 1100 -138.49 -66.90 -114.97
N VAL A 1101 -138.07 -65.79 -114.34
CA VAL A 1101 -136.83 -65.03 -114.55
C VAL A 1101 -136.08 -64.87 -113.21
N PHE A 1102 -134.79 -65.21 -113.18
CA PHE A 1102 -133.90 -65.11 -112.01
C PHE A 1102 -132.70 -64.19 -112.31
N ASN A 1103 -132.31 -63.32 -111.35
CA ASN A 1103 -131.17 -62.40 -111.52
C ASN A 1103 -130.30 -62.26 -110.24
N THR A 1104 -128.98 -62.16 -110.40
CA THR A 1104 -127.93 -62.04 -109.37
C THR A 1104 -126.94 -60.92 -109.68
N ALA A 1105 -126.54 -60.12 -108.67
CA ALA A 1105 -125.46 -59.12 -108.78
C ALA A 1105 -124.54 -59.04 -107.56
N THR A 1106 -123.34 -58.48 -107.72
CA THR A 1106 -122.32 -58.29 -106.67
C THR A 1106 -121.80 -56.85 -106.64
N ALA A 1107 -121.29 -56.39 -105.49
CA ALA A 1107 -120.52 -55.15 -105.41
C ALA A 1107 -119.15 -55.37 -104.73
N SER A 1108 -118.16 -54.61 -105.19
CA SER A 1108 -116.79 -54.59 -104.64
C SER A 1108 -116.25 -53.17 -104.58
N ALA A 1109 -115.34 -52.90 -103.65
CA ALA A 1109 -114.54 -51.68 -103.58
C ALA A 1109 -113.12 -51.98 -103.06
N GLY A 1110 -112.13 -51.17 -103.42
CA GLY A 1110 -110.87 -51.05 -102.70
C GLY A 1110 -110.97 -50.03 -101.55
N SER A 1111 -110.00 -50.02 -100.65
CA SER A 1111 -109.80 -48.95 -99.66
C SER A 1111 -108.49 -48.21 -99.93
N THR A 1112 -108.36 -46.98 -99.43
CA THR A 1112 -107.09 -46.21 -99.44
C THR A 1112 -105.95 -46.91 -98.69
N THR A 1113 -106.28 -47.85 -97.80
CA THR A 1113 -105.32 -48.74 -97.11
C THR A 1113 -104.98 -50.02 -97.88
N GLY A 1114 -105.44 -50.15 -99.14
CA GLY A 1114 -105.14 -51.27 -100.03
C GLY A 1114 -105.99 -52.54 -99.82
N SER A 1115 -107.00 -52.48 -98.94
CA SER A 1115 -107.89 -53.63 -98.67
C SER A 1115 -109.03 -53.70 -99.67
N LEU A 1116 -109.26 -54.88 -100.25
CA LEU A 1116 -110.43 -55.14 -101.11
C LEU A 1116 -111.60 -55.59 -100.24
N VAL A 1117 -112.70 -54.86 -100.30
CA VAL A 1117 -113.97 -55.18 -99.63
C VAL A 1117 -115.02 -55.54 -100.67
N SER A 1118 -115.51 -56.78 -100.63
CA SER A 1118 -116.58 -57.28 -101.51
C SER A 1118 -117.78 -57.73 -100.70
N THR A 1119 -118.98 -57.53 -101.23
CA THR A 1119 -120.22 -57.99 -100.59
C THR A 1119 -120.66 -59.34 -101.17
N PRO A 1120 -121.40 -60.18 -100.41
CA PRO A 1120 -122.06 -61.36 -100.96
C PRO A 1120 -122.98 -61.02 -102.14
N PRO A 1121 -123.22 -61.94 -103.10
CA PRO A 1121 -124.16 -61.72 -104.20
C PRO A 1121 -125.60 -61.51 -103.71
N ALA A 1122 -126.30 -60.55 -104.31
CA ALA A 1122 -127.71 -60.27 -104.07
C ALA A 1122 -128.57 -60.83 -105.22
N ASN A 1123 -129.63 -61.59 -104.91
CA ASN A 1123 -130.44 -62.38 -105.86
C ASN A 1123 -131.94 -61.98 -105.85
N VAL A 1124 -132.68 -62.19 -106.95
CA VAL A 1124 -134.14 -61.94 -107.05
C VAL A 1124 -134.82 -62.78 -108.18
N VAL A 1125 -136.10 -63.18 -108.03
CA VAL A 1125 -136.89 -64.08 -108.96
C VAL A 1125 -138.28 -63.49 -109.29
N ILE A 1126 -138.83 -63.72 -110.50
CA ILE A 1126 -140.21 -63.38 -110.96
C ILE A 1126 -140.84 -64.53 -111.83
N ASN A 1127 -142.13 -64.91 -111.73
CA ASN A 1127 -142.77 -66.15 -112.33
C ASN A 1127 -144.01 -65.95 -113.31
N PHE A 1128 -144.41 -66.95 -114.16
CA PHE A 1128 -145.53 -67.00 -115.19
C PHE A 1128 -146.35 -68.36 -115.28
N PRO A 1129 -147.60 -68.48 -115.85
CA PRO A 1129 -148.47 -69.73 -115.88
C PRO A 1129 -148.70 -70.54 -117.23
N THR A 1130 -149.07 -71.87 -117.20
CA THR A 1130 -149.41 -72.80 -118.36
C THR A 1130 -150.65 -73.76 -118.15
N THR A 1131 -151.32 -74.27 -119.23
CA THR A 1131 -152.62 -75.05 -119.28
C THR A 1131 -152.64 -76.54 -118.80
N GLU A 1132 -153.82 -77.01 -118.33
CA GLU A 1132 -154.16 -78.12 -117.38
C GLU A 1132 -153.94 -79.63 -117.73
N ALA A 1133 -153.74 -80.43 -116.67
CA ALA A 1133 -154.44 -81.71 -116.42
C ALA A 1133 -154.60 -82.00 -114.89
N THR A 1134 -155.84 -81.84 -114.41
CA THR A 1134 -156.57 -82.49 -113.28
C THR A 1134 -155.86 -83.05 -112.03
N GLY A 1135 -156.30 -82.58 -110.84
CA GLY A 1135 -156.23 -83.33 -109.56
C GLY A 1135 -156.30 -82.43 -108.30
N PRO A 1136 -157.24 -82.60 -107.35
CA PRO A 1136 -157.72 -81.52 -106.48
C PRO A 1136 -157.15 -81.46 -105.04
N ASP A 1137 -157.46 -80.31 -104.40
CA ASP A 1137 -157.64 -80.01 -102.96
C ASP A 1137 -156.44 -79.74 -102.02
N ARG A 1138 -156.13 -78.43 -101.91
CA ARG A 1138 -156.34 -77.52 -100.76
C ARG A 1138 -155.99 -77.99 -99.33
N ALA A 1139 -155.02 -77.31 -98.71
CA ALA A 1139 -155.12 -76.75 -97.34
C ALA A 1139 -154.02 -75.68 -97.10
N GLU A 1140 -154.45 -74.58 -96.47
CA GLU A 1140 -153.76 -73.33 -96.16
C GLU A 1140 -152.86 -73.42 -94.88
N GLU A 1141 -151.71 -72.72 -94.88
CA GLU A 1141 -151.18 -71.70 -93.92
C GLU A 1141 -151.47 -71.81 -92.37
N PRO A 1142 -150.75 -71.10 -91.46
CA PRO A 1142 -149.37 -70.58 -91.51
C PRO A 1142 -148.62 -70.52 -90.14
N LEU A 1143 -147.48 -69.80 -90.19
CA LEU A 1143 -146.80 -68.98 -89.16
C LEU A 1143 -145.76 -69.64 -88.22
N ALA A 1144 -144.49 -69.33 -88.48
CA ALA A 1144 -143.58 -68.81 -87.45
C ALA A 1144 -142.48 -67.96 -88.10
N PHE A 1145 -142.46 -66.67 -87.78
CA PHE A 1145 -141.46 -65.69 -88.17
C PHE A 1145 -140.30 -65.72 -87.16
N THR A 1146 -139.09 -65.79 -87.69
CA THR A 1146 -137.80 -65.67 -87.01
C THR A 1146 -137.27 -64.24 -87.10
N GLY A 1147 -136.52 -63.80 -86.08
CA GLY A 1147 -135.66 -62.62 -86.08
C GLY A 1147 -135.12 -62.42 -84.66
N VAL A 1148 -133.87 -62.77 -84.32
CA VAL A 1148 -132.57 -62.18 -84.69
C VAL A 1148 -132.34 -60.77 -84.12
N VAL A 1149 -131.33 -60.74 -83.23
CA VAL A 1149 -130.48 -59.66 -82.70
C VAL A 1149 -131.08 -58.69 -81.68
N LEU A 1150 -130.46 -58.69 -80.49
CA LEU A 1150 -130.33 -57.49 -79.66
C LEU A 1150 -128.89 -57.37 -79.12
N THR A 1151 -128.48 -56.12 -79.06
CA THR A 1151 -127.23 -55.46 -78.70
C THR A 1151 -126.89 -55.47 -77.18
N VAL A 1152 -125.70 -54.94 -76.85
CA VAL A 1152 -125.44 -53.88 -75.82
C VAL A 1152 -124.36 -54.18 -74.74
N LEU A 1153 -123.25 -53.42 -74.87
CA LEU A 1153 -122.37 -52.72 -73.89
C LEU A 1153 -121.16 -53.39 -73.17
N PRO A 1154 -120.11 -52.57 -72.87
CA PRO A 1154 -118.78 -52.94 -72.39
C PRO A 1154 -118.51 -52.49 -70.94
N ILE A 1155 -117.25 -52.64 -70.49
CA ILE A 1155 -116.38 -51.66 -69.79
C ILE A 1155 -115.44 -52.38 -68.81
N SER A 1156 -114.13 -52.16 -69.00
CA SER A 1156 -113.10 -52.28 -67.97
C SER A 1156 -112.68 -50.87 -67.54
N VAL A 1157 -112.46 -50.64 -66.25
CA VAL A 1157 -111.93 -49.39 -65.67
C VAL A 1157 -110.69 -49.68 -64.81
N LEU A 1158 -109.61 -48.96 -65.15
CA LEU A 1158 -108.44 -48.41 -64.41
C LEU A 1158 -107.62 -49.22 -63.36
N ILE A 1159 -106.32 -49.41 -63.67
CA ILE A 1159 -105.11 -48.67 -63.16
C ILE A 1159 -105.03 -48.45 -61.63
N VAL A 1160 -104.19 -49.17 -60.85
CA VAL A 1160 -102.74 -48.97 -60.51
C VAL A 1160 -102.41 -47.51 -60.13
N GLY A 1161 -101.85 -47.12 -58.99
CA GLY A 1161 -101.06 -47.77 -57.96
C GLY A 1161 -100.09 -46.71 -57.41
N ALA A 1162 -99.81 -46.80 -56.10
CA ALA A 1162 -98.73 -46.16 -55.35
C ALA A 1162 -98.72 -44.61 -55.29
N GLY A 1163 -98.45 -43.96 -54.17
CA GLY A 1163 -97.60 -44.40 -53.05
C GLY A 1163 -96.73 -43.20 -52.70
N LEU A 1164 -97.33 -42.30 -51.94
CA LEU A 1164 -96.74 -41.09 -51.35
C LEU A 1164 -95.83 -41.50 -50.17
N VAL A 1165 -94.95 -40.58 -49.72
CA VAL A 1165 -94.61 -40.26 -48.30
C VAL A 1165 -93.12 -40.30 -47.88
N LEU A 1166 -92.59 -39.06 -47.72
CA LEU A 1166 -91.95 -38.48 -46.51
C LEU A 1166 -90.60 -39.04 -46.01
N PHE A 1167 -89.74 -38.31 -45.28
CA PHE A 1167 -89.52 -36.89 -44.96
C PHE A 1167 -88.37 -36.87 -43.91
N LEU A 1168 -87.68 -35.73 -43.85
CA LEU A 1168 -87.04 -35.12 -42.67
C LEU A 1168 -85.89 -35.84 -41.92
N VAL A 1169 -84.69 -35.30 -42.16
CA VAL A 1169 -83.90 -34.46 -41.23
C VAL A 1169 -84.41 -34.38 -39.78
N GLY A 1170 -83.51 -34.67 -38.83
CA GLY A 1170 -83.73 -34.22 -37.46
C GLY A 1170 -82.57 -34.40 -36.51
N ARG A 1171 -81.74 -33.35 -36.40
CA ARG A 1171 -81.29 -32.76 -35.10
C ARG A 1171 -80.29 -33.61 -34.28
N ARG A 1172 -79.35 -33.07 -33.51
CA ARG A 1172 -79.00 -31.72 -33.05
C ARG A 1172 -77.75 -31.89 -32.16
N LYS A 1173 -76.88 -30.87 -32.13
CA LYS A 1173 -76.30 -30.19 -30.93
C LYS A 1173 -75.51 -31.04 -29.92
N LYS A 1174 -74.49 -30.55 -29.21
CA LYS A 1174 -73.82 -29.24 -29.09
C LYS A 1174 -72.61 -29.44 -28.17
N GLN A 1175 -71.55 -28.68 -28.45
CA GLN A 1175 -70.71 -27.89 -27.53
C GLN A 1175 -70.15 -28.53 -26.25
N ALA A 1176 -68.81 -28.55 -26.16
CA ALA A 1176 -67.96 -27.63 -25.36
C ALA A 1176 -66.50 -28.14 -25.47
N ALA A 1177 -65.41 -27.37 -25.54
CA ALA A 1177 -65.13 -25.96 -25.27
C ALA A 1177 -63.87 -25.49 -26.06
N ARG A 1178 -63.88 -24.23 -26.52
CA ARG A 1178 -62.82 -23.17 -26.67
C ARG A 1178 -61.37 -23.53 -27.07
N PRO A 1179 -60.66 -22.66 -27.82
CA PRO A 1179 -60.63 -21.17 -27.71
C PRO A 1179 -61.63 -20.41 -28.55
#